data_AF-A0A510JQ60-F1
#
_entry.id   AF-A0A510JQ60-F1
#
_cell.length_a   1.000
_cell.length_b   1.000
_cell.length_c   1.000
_cell.angle_alpha   90.00
_cell.angle_beta   90.00
_cell.angle_gamma   90.00
#
_symmetry.space_group_name_H-M   'P 1'
#
loop_
_entity.id
_entity.type
_entity.pdbx_description
1 polymer ?
#
loop_
_entity_poly.entity_id
_entity_poly.type
_entity_poly.pdbx_seq_one_letter_code
_entity_poly.pdbx_strand_id
1 'polypeptide(L)'
;MKLFYEEELRRKSYYEMYQIAIEEKLVDVHLETPTREELIALLMKYRGVKANYCIDKYNKNGLVNVQQLFDSKLGERIHHENKIRVPHKIILYKELDLMREDNYKIEIPENVSIANVFLINANNYLCGIFHLEKDLKSRNKYFLISKKEFFRVETLRNNKFSFLFFKENDLKFIHEFYNWKEDEPYPLYPYQMDYYKVEIENFVVKNLETTNTPLCIDFGTVNTALGAYLDRNYVRDLPTNDILNGNVVIDAINYVKFDDGERHYREIFPTLVYVEDCSDSNNIKYSFGYDVVRKLEKNDYIVNGSIFYNLKRWVHEHNNLEKINDEFGNILYVKRKEIIKAYLKYVVNRAEYMFKCKFKKIHASSPVKLKEQFLTMFQEIFMVENKINKSSENEADKQNKISYEKNYEYEIIRENAMDEAIAVLYNTIEIQIRKGRYKENEEYSALIIDCGGGTTDLAACKYVINKDRISYYLDIRTSFENGDENFGGNDLTYRIMQFLKIVLGAKYSENRIVSVNDLIKYDNDMIYKVIDDSGVDKIFENMNLEYEKYEKIIPTKYSQFENKMSEEYQKIRNNFYMLWEAAENLKKEFFTSDGRLRTRFDAPRNYEKRNDIHITQLKSWKIHTYENEIFNTVTDYPRHIFTIKEIEKIVKADIYGMLRKFLNTYYKEGLLFEYSLIKLSGQSTKISTFQEVLKEFVPGKMIEYKELSHRDDYELKLNCLDGAIKYLDYKRFGHIDVEIVNEVPLVPYSVWVEKYDGKRVEMIQTSRKADILVGQIDKKSSAEELKIYVYNAEGELKKEMIYKNEDDYEEMDAQEILPEFVNIISQNDTDTIQNDTVRFFVYTDLNNWGFFVVPIQRKSDQLYLGRKQYFPYEDNLSENSYFDGNH
;
A
#
# COMPACT_ATOMS: atom_id res chain seq x y z
N MET A 1 -25.06 34.68 7.54
CA MET A 1 -25.49 33.39 6.95
C MET A 1 -24.33 32.84 6.12
N LYS A 2 -23.55 31.87 6.63
CA LYS A 2 -22.45 31.25 5.86
C LYS A 2 -23.06 30.35 4.80
N LEU A 3 -22.77 30.53 3.51
CA LEU A 3 -23.29 29.63 2.48
C LEU A 3 -22.53 28.29 2.56
N PHE A 4 -23.24 27.17 2.69
CA PHE A 4 -22.68 25.82 2.59
C PHE A 4 -23.28 25.12 1.35
N TYR A 5 -22.42 24.61 0.47
CA TYR A 5 -22.82 23.73 -0.65
C TYR A 5 -22.91 22.27 -0.18
N GLU A 6 -23.64 21.41 -0.88
CA GLU A 6 -23.71 19.98 -0.53
C GLU A 6 -22.31 19.35 -0.46
N GLU A 7 -21.45 19.68 -1.43
CA GLU A 7 -20.04 19.26 -1.41
C GLU A 7 -19.28 19.76 -0.17
N GLU A 8 -19.62 20.93 0.38
CA GLU A 8 -19.00 21.46 1.59
C GLU A 8 -19.53 20.77 2.84
N LEU A 9 -20.81 20.43 2.90
CA LEU A 9 -21.39 19.62 3.97
C LEU A 9 -20.83 18.20 3.96
N ARG A 10 -20.70 17.60 2.77
CA ARG A 10 -20.10 16.26 2.61
C ARG A 10 -18.62 16.20 3.00
N ARG A 11 -17.93 17.34 3.09
CA ARG A 11 -16.56 17.46 3.62
C ARG A 11 -16.49 17.64 5.14
N LYS A 12 -17.59 18.02 5.78
CA LYS A 12 -17.66 18.22 7.23
C LYS A 12 -17.80 16.90 7.97
N SER A 13 -17.29 16.82 9.19
CA SER A 13 -17.58 15.69 10.07
C SER A 13 -19.05 15.70 10.45
N TYR A 14 -19.54 14.55 10.92
CA TYR A 14 -20.89 14.47 11.47
C TYR A 14 -21.10 15.52 12.56
N TYR A 15 -20.15 15.68 13.48
CA TYR A 15 -20.23 16.63 14.59
C TYR A 15 -20.22 18.10 14.14
N GLU A 16 -19.41 18.46 13.13
CA GLU A 16 -19.43 19.80 12.56
C GLU A 16 -20.79 20.13 11.94
N MET A 17 -21.36 19.18 11.18
CA MET A 17 -22.71 19.33 10.63
C MET A 17 -23.76 19.37 11.74
N TYR A 18 -23.58 18.60 12.80
CA TYR A 18 -24.52 18.50 13.90
C TYR A 18 -24.51 19.79 14.73
N GLN A 19 -23.35 20.38 14.95
CA GLN A 19 -23.20 21.71 15.54
C GLN A 19 -23.82 22.79 14.67
N ILE A 20 -23.60 22.77 13.35
CA ILE A 20 -24.28 23.69 12.44
C ILE A 20 -25.80 23.52 12.56
N ALA A 21 -26.30 22.29 12.61
CA ALA A 21 -27.72 22.01 12.73
C ALA A 21 -28.30 22.47 14.09
N ILE A 22 -27.53 22.38 15.19
CA ILE A 22 -27.91 22.92 16.51
C ILE A 22 -27.89 24.46 16.50
N GLU A 23 -26.81 25.07 15.99
CA GLU A 23 -26.67 26.53 15.88
C GLU A 23 -27.81 27.15 15.06
N GLU A 24 -28.22 26.47 13.99
CA GLU A 24 -29.32 26.86 13.10
C GLU A 24 -30.71 26.36 13.59
N LYS A 25 -30.79 25.74 14.79
CA LYS A 25 -32.01 25.23 15.44
C LYS A 25 -32.83 24.23 14.60
N LEU A 26 -32.14 23.33 13.90
CA LEU A 26 -32.72 22.32 13.02
C LEU A 26 -32.94 20.97 13.72
N VAL A 27 -32.31 20.74 14.87
CA VAL A 27 -32.43 19.50 15.65
C VAL A 27 -32.81 19.85 17.09
N ASP A 28 -33.86 19.24 17.63
CA ASP A 28 -34.21 19.38 19.05
C ASP A 28 -33.25 18.55 19.91
N VAL A 29 -32.78 19.14 21.01
CA VAL A 29 -31.71 18.61 21.87
C VAL A 29 -32.04 17.25 22.51
N HIS A 30 -33.31 16.82 22.45
CA HIS A 30 -33.78 15.56 23.00
C HIS A 30 -34.71 14.85 22.00
N LEU A 31 -34.19 13.83 21.29
CA LEU A 31 -34.73 12.44 21.34
C LEU A 31 -34.21 11.48 20.25
N GLU A 32 -33.56 11.91 19.17
CA GLU A 32 -32.98 10.98 18.17
C GLU A 32 -31.72 11.59 17.54
N THR A 33 -30.64 10.80 17.38
CA THR A 33 -29.42 11.25 16.70
C THR A 33 -29.59 11.00 15.20
N PRO A 34 -29.77 12.03 14.35
CA PRO A 34 -29.99 11.84 12.92
C PRO A 34 -28.77 11.19 12.28
N THR A 35 -28.95 10.34 11.28
CA THR A 35 -27.83 9.82 10.47
C THR A 35 -27.17 10.95 9.67
N ARG A 36 -25.95 10.71 9.17
CA ARG A 36 -25.21 11.71 8.38
C ARG A 36 -25.98 12.18 7.15
N GLU A 37 -26.64 11.28 6.42
CA GLU A 37 -27.42 11.64 5.25
C GLU A 37 -28.70 12.40 5.64
N GLU A 38 -29.34 12.05 6.75
CA GLU A 38 -30.47 12.82 7.29
C GLU A 38 -30.05 14.23 7.71
N LEU A 39 -28.86 14.38 8.30
CA LEU A 39 -28.30 15.65 8.71
C LEU A 39 -27.91 16.53 7.52
N ILE A 40 -27.29 15.95 6.48
CA ILE A 40 -27.02 16.62 5.21
C ILE A 40 -28.34 17.03 4.55
N ALA A 41 -29.30 16.11 4.46
CA ALA A 41 -30.61 16.37 3.88
C ALA A 41 -31.35 17.47 4.66
N LEU A 42 -31.27 17.50 5.99
CA LEU A 42 -31.87 18.52 6.84
C LEU A 42 -31.24 19.90 6.61
N LEU A 43 -29.90 19.96 6.61
CA LEU A 43 -29.13 21.19 6.35
C LEU A 43 -29.34 21.71 4.92
N MET A 44 -29.52 20.80 3.97
CA MET A 44 -29.84 21.12 2.57
C MET A 44 -31.30 21.57 2.42
N LYS A 45 -32.25 20.86 3.05
CA LYS A 45 -33.68 21.18 3.04
C LYS A 45 -33.97 22.54 3.67
N TYR A 46 -33.29 22.90 4.76
CA TYR A 46 -33.38 24.23 5.38
C TYR A 46 -33.01 25.37 4.43
N ARG A 47 -32.24 25.09 3.38
CA ARG A 47 -31.80 26.08 2.37
C ARG A 47 -32.67 26.14 1.12
N GLY A 48 -33.71 25.31 1.00
CA GLY A 48 -34.54 25.22 -0.20
C GLY A 48 -33.74 24.70 -1.40
N VAL A 49 -33.45 23.40 -1.40
CA VAL A 49 -32.64 22.73 -2.44
C VAL A 49 -33.19 22.99 -3.84
N LYS A 50 -32.40 23.65 -4.69
CA LYS A 50 -32.47 23.47 -6.14
C LYS A 50 -32.03 22.05 -6.46
N ALA A 51 -32.84 21.27 -7.16
CA ALA A 51 -32.47 19.93 -7.58
C ALA A 51 -31.16 19.96 -8.40
N ASN A 52 -30.23 19.07 -8.06
CA ASN A 52 -28.97 18.92 -8.78
C ASN A 52 -29.22 18.09 -10.05
N TYR A 53 -29.29 18.73 -11.22
CA TYR A 53 -29.51 18.08 -12.51
C TYR A 53 -28.20 17.70 -13.22
N CYS A 54 -27.16 17.40 -12.45
CA CYS A 54 -25.87 17.00 -12.98
C CYS A 54 -25.88 15.53 -13.42
N ILE A 55 -25.44 15.27 -14.64
CA ILE A 55 -25.33 13.92 -15.19
C ILE A 55 -23.99 13.31 -14.79
N ASP A 56 -23.84 12.77 -13.58
CA ASP A 56 -22.56 12.29 -13.00
C ASP A 56 -22.35 10.76 -13.09
N LYS A 57 -23.42 10.00 -13.36
CA LYS A 57 -23.40 8.54 -13.56
C LYS A 57 -23.54 8.18 -15.02
N TYR A 58 -22.73 7.22 -15.48
CA TYR A 58 -22.82 6.75 -16.84
C TYR A 58 -24.09 5.92 -17.06
N ASN A 59 -24.80 6.20 -18.16
CA ASN A 59 -25.93 5.40 -18.64
C ASN A 59 -25.64 5.01 -20.09
N LYS A 60 -25.66 3.71 -20.37
CA LYS A 60 -25.39 3.12 -21.69
C LYS A 60 -26.19 3.79 -22.82
N ASN A 61 -27.47 4.09 -22.58
CA ASN A 61 -28.35 4.71 -23.57
C ASN A 61 -28.42 6.25 -23.43
N GLY A 62 -27.90 6.83 -22.35
CA GLY A 62 -28.10 8.24 -22.01
C GLY A 62 -27.59 9.21 -23.08
N LEU A 63 -26.39 8.98 -23.61
CA LEU A 63 -25.85 9.80 -24.71
C LEU A 63 -26.67 9.66 -26.02
N VAL A 64 -27.34 8.52 -26.28
CA VAL A 64 -28.24 8.38 -27.45
C VAL A 64 -29.50 9.22 -27.24
N ASN A 65 -30.08 9.13 -26.04
CA ASN A 65 -31.32 9.85 -25.72
C ASN A 65 -31.12 11.37 -25.78
N VAL A 66 -29.98 11.86 -25.27
CA VAL A 66 -29.63 13.29 -25.36
C VAL A 66 -29.35 13.71 -26.81
N GLN A 67 -28.74 12.86 -27.64
CA GLN A 67 -28.61 13.14 -29.08
C GLN A 67 -29.98 13.34 -29.74
N GLN A 68 -30.93 12.42 -29.52
CA GLN A 68 -32.29 12.51 -30.09
C GLN A 68 -33.02 13.78 -29.65
N LEU A 69 -32.84 14.16 -28.37
CA LEU A 69 -33.34 15.41 -27.84
C LEU A 69 -32.75 16.61 -28.58
N PHE A 70 -31.43 16.63 -28.79
CA PHE A 70 -30.75 17.72 -29.49
C PHE A 70 -31.16 17.81 -30.97
N ASP A 71 -31.30 16.68 -31.65
CA ASP A 71 -31.70 16.61 -33.05
C ASP A 71 -33.12 17.17 -33.29
N SER A 72 -34.00 17.05 -32.30
CA SER A 72 -35.42 17.43 -32.44
C SER A 72 -35.81 18.74 -31.75
N LYS A 73 -35.05 19.19 -30.73
CA LYS A 73 -35.45 20.30 -29.85
C LYS A 73 -34.45 21.43 -29.70
N LEU A 74 -33.25 21.38 -30.32
CA LEU A 74 -32.35 22.54 -30.29
C LEU A 74 -33.01 23.77 -30.95
N GLY A 75 -33.10 24.87 -30.21
CA GLY A 75 -33.72 26.13 -30.60
C GLY A 75 -32.72 27.13 -31.18
N GLU A 76 -32.87 28.41 -30.80
CA GLU A 76 -31.98 29.46 -31.29
C GLU A 76 -30.65 29.50 -30.54
N ARG A 77 -29.58 29.84 -31.28
CA ARG A 77 -28.25 30.08 -30.69
C ARG A 77 -28.24 31.42 -29.98
N ILE A 78 -28.03 31.40 -28.66
CA ILE A 78 -27.87 32.61 -27.85
C ILE A 78 -26.49 33.21 -28.11
N HIS A 79 -26.46 34.50 -28.44
CA HIS A 79 -25.20 35.26 -28.55
C HIS A 79 -24.59 35.49 -27.17
N HIS A 80 -23.32 35.08 -27.00
CA HIS A 80 -22.63 35.20 -25.71
C HIS A 80 -21.69 36.42 -25.61
N GLU A 81 -21.44 37.19 -26.67
CA GLU A 81 -20.57 38.39 -26.65
C GLU A 81 -19.20 38.17 -25.95
N ASN A 82 -18.55 37.03 -26.19
CA ASN A 82 -17.31 36.61 -25.50
C ASN A 82 -17.37 36.52 -23.95
N LYS A 83 -18.57 36.44 -23.35
CA LYS A 83 -18.78 36.22 -21.91
C LYS A 83 -18.45 34.80 -21.45
N ILE A 84 -18.52 33.82 -22.36
CA ILE A 84 -18.05 32.45 -22.10
C ILE A 84 -16.66 32.31 -22.70
N ARG A 85 -15.70 31.86 -21.89
CA ARG A 85 -14.32 31.60 -22.34
C ARG A 85 -13.97 30.14 -22.13
N VAL A 86 -13.38 29.52 -23.14
CA VAL A 86 -12.97 28.13 -23.15
C VAL A 86 -11.47 28.02 -23.43
N PRO A 87 -10.81 26.92 -23.04
CA PRO A 87 -9.40 26.69 -23.38
C PRO A 87 -9.18 26.73 -24.90
N HIS A 88 -8.06 27.32 -25.31
CA HIS A 88 -7.67 27.33 -26.72
C HIS A 88 -7.36 25.92 -27.25
N LYS A 89 -6.72 25.09 -26.42
CA LYS A 89 -6.37 23.71 -26.75
C LYS A 89 -6.88 22.77 -25.66
N ILE A 90 -7.50 21.66 -26.07
CA ILE A 90 -7.87 20.54 -25.19
C ILE A 90 -7.33 19.26 -25.82
N ILE A 91 -6.58 18.48 -25.06
CA ILE A 91 -6.10 17.15 -25.44
C ILE A 91 -6.85 16.13 -24.58
N LEU A 92 -7.61 15.26 -25.22
CA LEU A 92 -8.31 14.15 -24.61
C LEU A 92 -7.56 12.84 -24.94
N TYR A 93 -7.33 12.00 -23.94
CA TYR A 93 -6.83 10.64 -24.15
C TYR A 93 -8.00 9.67 -24.01
N LYS A 94 -8.25 8.83 -25.03
CA LYS A 94 -9.48 8.00 -25.09
C LYS A 94 -9.68 7.08 -23.89
N GLU A 95 -8.59 6.65 -23.28
CA GLU A 95 -8.58 5.63 -22.23
C GLU A 95 -8.53 6.22 -20.82
N LEU A 96 -8.39 7.55 -20.72
CA LEU A 96 -8.25 8.28 -19.47
C LEU A 96 -9.48 9.15 -19.22
N ASP A 97 -9.80 9.29 -17.95
CA ASP A 97 -10.71 10.33 -17.48
C ASP A 97 -10.04 11.71 -17.66
N LEU A 98 -10.85 12.77 -17.71
CA LEU A 98 -10.40 14.14 -17.58
C LEU A 98 -10.61 14.59 -16.13
N MET A 99 -9.55 14.95 -15.43
CA MET A 99 -9.63 15.37 -14.03
C MET A 99 -9.13 16.80 -13.85
N ARG A 100 -9.28 17.30 -12.63
CA ARG A 100 -8.90 18.66 -12.24
C ARG A 100 -7.41 18.94 -12.48
N GLU A 101 -6.55 17.94 -12.36
CA GLU A 101 -5.10 18.01 -12.58
C GLU A 101 -4.71 18.33 -14.02
N ASP A 102 -5.57 18.06 -14.99
CA ASP A 102 -5.36 18.46 -16.39
C ASP A 102 -5.51 19.99 -16.56
N ASN A 103 -6.10 20.68 -15.57
CA ASN A 103 -6.16 22.13 -15.44
C ASN A 103 -6.86 22.85 -16.61
N TYR A 104 -7.77 22.16 -17.32
CA TYR A 104 -8.64 22.81 -18.30
C TYR A 104 -9.73 23.59 -17.59
N LYS A 105 -9.69 24.93 -17.70
CA LYS A 105 -10.66 25.82 -17.07
C LYS A 105 -11.51 26.55 -18.09
N ILE A 106 -12.79 26.69 -17.78
CA ILE A 106 -13.72 27.58 -18.48
C ILE A 106 -14.15 28.73 -17.58
N GLU A 107 -14.54 29.84 -18.18
CA GLU A 107 -15.17 30.98 -17.51
C GLU A 107 -16.60 31.13 -18.04
N ILE A 108 -17.59 31.06 -17.15
CA ILE A 108 -19.02 31.13 -17.49
C ILE A 108 -19.73 32.20 -16.65
N PRO A 109 -20.69 32.94 -17.23
CA PRO A 109 -21.49 33.94 -16.52
C PRO A 109 -22.58 33.28 -15.64
N GLU A 110 -23.10 34.02 -14.65
CA GLU A 110 -24.07 33.50 -13.66
C GLU A 110 -25.40 32.97 -14.25
N ASN A 111 -25.74 33.37 -15.47
CA ASN A 111 -26.97 32.95 -16.17
C ASN A 111 -26.79 31.66 -17.00
N VAL A 112 -25.58 31.10 -17.03
CA VAL A 112 -25.26 29.81 -17.66
C VAL A 112 -25.17 28.77 -16.56
N SER A 113 -25.68 27.57 -16.83
CA SER A 113 -25.63 26.51 -15.84
C SER A 113 -24.21 26.01 -15.57
N ILE A 114 -24.01 25.55 -14.34
CA ILE A 114 -22.76 25.07 -13.78
C ILE A 114 -22.71 23.54 -13.64
N ALA A 115 -23.67 22.80 -14.22
CA ALA A 115 -23.73 21.34 -14.06
C ALA A 115 -22.92 20.59 -15.13
N ASN A 116 -23.37 20.63 -16.39
CA ASN A 116 -22.76 19.92 -17.50
C ASN A 116 -22.52 20.81 -18.72
N VAL A 117 -21.50 20.44 -19.51
CA VAL A 117 -21.18 21.02 -20.82
C VAL A 117 -21.13 19.90 -21.85
N PHE A 118 -21.71 20.12 -23.03
CA PHE A 118 -21.85 19.08 -24.05
C PHE A 118 -20.91 19.34 -25.22
N LEU A 119 -20.10 18.36 -25.56
CA LEU A 119 -19.18 18.41 -26.70
C LEU A 119 -19.90 17.91 -27.94
N ILE A 120 -19.97 18.75 -28.98
CA ILE A 120 -20.50 18.37 -30.29
C ILE A 120 -19.44 18.55 -31.38
N ASN A 121 -19.57 17.80 -32.47
CA ASN A 121 -18.80 18.03 -33.69
C ASN A 121 -19.54 18.97 -34.66
N ALA A 122 -18.95 19.20 -35.83
CA ALA A 122 -19.51 20.05 -36.89
C ALA A 122 -20.91 19.63 -37.37
N ASN A 123 -21.26 18.34 -37.26
CA ASN A 123 -22.57 17.78 -37.65
C ASN A 123 -23.57 17.78 -36.49
N ASN A 124 -23.30 18.50 -35.39
CA ASN A 124 -24.06 18.49 -34.14
C ASN A 124 -24.18 17.10 -33.49
N TYR A 125 -23.27 16.18 -33.81
CA TYR A 125 -23.18 14.89 -33.14
C TYR A 125 -22.54 15.07 -31.76
N LEU A 126 -23.23 14.63 -30.72
CA LEU A 126 -22.83 14.61 -29.32
C LEU A 126 -21.69 13.62 -29.12
N CYS A 127 -20.49 14.18 -28.95
CA CYS A 127 -19.24 13.45 -28.78
C CYS A 127 -18.92 13.19 -27.32
N GLY A 128 -19.47 13.96 -26.38
CA GLY A 128 -19.39 13.64 -24.96
C GLY A 128 -19.94 14.71 -24.02
N ILE A 129 -19.90 14.41 -22.73
CA ILE A 129 -20.42 15.26 -21.66
C ILE A 129 -19.29 15.55 -20.67
N PHE A 130 -19.13 16.81 -20.30
CA PHE A 130 -18.24 17.27 -19.24
C PHE A 130 -19.04 17.73 -18.04
N HIS A 131 -18.46 17.61 -16.86
CA HIS A 131 -18.93 18.20 -15.61
C HIS A 131 -18.08 19.42 -15.29
N LEU A 132 -18.68 20.36 -14.57
CA LEU A 132 -18.02 21.59 -14.14
C LEU A 132 -17.78 21.58 -12.63
N GLU A 133 -16.52 21.48 -12.24
CA GLU A 133 -16.13 21.64 -10.83
C GLU A 133 -15.68 23.08 -10.57
N LYS A 134 -16.26 23.75 -9.57
CA LYS A 134 -15.96 25.15 -9.27
C LYS A 134 -14.52 25.36 -8.79
N ASP A 135 -13.80 26.30 -9.41
CA ASP A 135 -12.52 26.77 -8.90
C ASP A 135 -12.74 27.69 -7.69
N LEU A 136 -12.52 27.19 -6.47
CA LEU A 136 -12.74 27.99 -5.25
C LEU A 136 -11.86 29.25 -5.14
N LYS A 137 -10.81 29.38 -5.96
CA LYS A 137 -9.98 30.60 -6.01
C LYS A 137 -10.58 31.70 -6.88
N SER A 138 -11.62 31.40 -7.66
CA SER A 138 -12.18 32.29 -8.67
C SER A 138 -13.71 32.29 -8.61
N ARG A 139 -14.35 33.45 -8.81
CA ARG A 139 -15.82 33.53 -8.74
C ARG A 139 -16.53 32.78 -9.87
N ASN A 140 -16.00 32.88 -11.10
CA ASN A 140 -16.68 32.46 -12.34
C ASN A 140 -15.91 31.39 -13.14
N LYS A 141 -14.89 30.74 -12.55
CA LYS A 141 -14.09 29.73 -13.25
C LYS A 141 -14.41 28.32 -12.75
N TYR A 142 -14.41 27.39 -13.69
CA TYR A 142 -14.74 25.99 -13.45
C TYR A 142 -13.74 25.11 -14.19
N PHE A 143 -13.33 24.02 -13.54
CA PHE A 143 -12.55 22.96 -14.17
C PHE A 143 -13.48 22.06 -14.99
N LEU A 144 -13.04 21.66 -16.17
CA LEU A 144 -13.67 20.60 -16.95
C LEU A 144 -13.17 19.26 -16.41
N ILE A 145 -14.09 18.42 -15.94
CA ILE A 145 -13.82 17.03 -15.56
C ILE A 145 -14.81 16.12 -16.27
N SER A 146 -14.45 14.87 -16.53
CA SER A 146 -15.35 13.87 -17.12
C SER A 146 -14.75 12.47 -17.04
N LYS A 147 -15.59 11.44 -16.92
CA LYS A 147 -15.13 10.04 -17.07
C LYS A 147 -15.03 9.67 -18.54
N LYS A 148 -14.07 8.80 -18.89
CA LYS A 148 -13.85 8.31 -20.26
C LYS A 148 -15.11 7.71 -20.90
N GLU A 149 -15.99 7.12 -20.09
CA GLU A 149 -17.25 6.51 -20.51
C GLU A 149 -18.24 7.51 -21.13
N PHE A 150 -18.12 8.80 -20.79
CA PHE A 150 -18.96 9.86 -21.35
C PHE A 150 -18.56 10.29 -22.75
N PHE A 151 -17.53 9.67 -23.36
CA PHE A 151 -17.04 10.05 -24.67
C PHE A 151 -17.32 9.00 -25.74
N ARG A 152 -17.83 9.47 -26.89
CA ARG A 152 -18.02 8.70 -28.13
C ARG A 152 -17.05 9.17 -29.20
N VAL A 153 -15.76 9.06 -28.89
CA VAL A 153 -14.69 9.70 -29.66
C VAL A 153 -13.93 8.74 -30.58
N GLU A 154 -14.34 7.47 -30.66
CA GLU A 154 -13.63 6.41 -31.39
C GLU A 154 -13.59 6.61 -32.91
N THR A 155 -14.64 7.19 -33.47
CA THR A 155 -14.82 7.38 -34.93
C THR A 155 -14.51 8.80 -35.41
N LEU A 156 -14.05 9.68 -34.53
CA LEU A 156 -13.84 11.09 -34.86
C LEU A 156 -12.56 11.28 -35.68
N ARG A 157 -12.70 11.66 -36.95
CA ARG A 157 -11.60 12.13 -37.81
C ARG A 157 -11.82 13.61 -38.13
N ASN A 158 -10.86 14.47 -37.77
CA ASN A 158 -10.76 15.89 -38.15
C ASN A 158 -12.09 16.65 -38.25
N ASN A 159 -12.79 16.80 -37.12
CA ASN A 159 -13.98 17.64 -37.04
C ASN A 159 -13.70 18.89 -36.19
N LYS A 160 -14.31 20.03 -36.56
CA LYS A 160 -14.40 21.17 -35.66
C LYS A 160 -15.30 20.81 -34.49
N PHE A 161 -14.88 21.14 -33.28
CA PHE A 161 -15.63 20.86 -32.05
C PHE A 161 -16.20 22.14 -31.45
N SER A 162 -17.32 22.00 -30.77
CA SER A 162 -17.92 23.09 -30.01
C SER A 162 -18.49 22.59 -28.71
N PHE A 163 -18.49 23.46 -27.70
CA PHE A 163 -19.24 23.26 -26.49
C PHE A 163 -20.63 23.88 -26.60
N LEU A 164 -21.64 23.13 -26.17
CA LEU A 164 -22.98 23.63 -25.90
C LEU A 164 -23.17 23.86 -24.40
N PHE A 165 -23.73 25.01 -24.07
CA PHE A 165 -24.14 25.38 -22.72
C PHE A 165 -25.62 25.75 -22.73
N PHE A 166 -26.29 25.43 -21.62
CA PHE A 166 -27.72 25.64 -21.45
C PHE A 166 -28.01 26.45 -20.19
N LYS A 167 -29.22 27.01 -20.11
CA LYS A 167 -29.75 27.59 -18.87
C LYS A 167 -30.13 26.48 -17.90
N GLU A 168 -30.21 26.81 -16.62
CA GLU A 168 -30.47 25.84 -15.54
C GLU A 168 -31.81 25.09 -15.71
N ASN A 169 -32.84 25.75 -16.24
CA ASN A 169 -34.16 25.16 -16.47
C ASN A 169 -34.15 24.02 -17.51
N ASP A 170 -33.30 24.11 -18.53
CA ASP A 170 -33.27 23.13 -19.63
C ASP A 170 -32.51 21.85 -19.24
N LEU A 171 -31.53 21.98 -18.33
CA LEU A 171 -30.77 20.82 -17.85
C LEU A 171 -31.60 19.81 -17.07
N LYS A 172 -32.68 20.25 -16.42
CA LYS A 172 -33.65 19.33 -15.81
C LYS A 172 -34.10 18.29 -16.83
N PHE A 173 -34.49 18.75 -18.01
CA PHE A 173 -34.97 17.88 -19.07
C PHE A 173 -33.83 17.08 -19.70
N ILE A 174 -32.68 17.69 -19.94
CA ILE A 174 -31.52 16.94 -20.45
C ILE A 174 -31.14 15.79 -19.50
N HIS A 175 -31.17 16.03 -18.18
CA HIS A 175 -30.95 15.02 -17.16
C HIS A 175 -32.03 13.92 -17.16
N GLU A 176 -33.32 14.27 -17.29
CA GLU A 176 -34.42 13.31 -17.41
C GLU A 176 -34.27 12.42 -18.65
N PHE A 177 -33.98 13.00 -19.82
CA PHE A 177 -33.76 12.24 -21.06
C PHE A 177 -32.53 11.34 -20.96
N TYR A 178 -31.43 11.83 -20.38
CA TYR A 178 -30.23 11.02 -20.20
C TYR A 178 -30.49 9.80 -19.30
N ASN A 179 -31.28 9.97 -18.24
CA ASN A 179 -31.59 8.91 -17.28
C ASN A 179 -32.86 8.11 -17.61
N TRP A 180 -33.49 8.37 -18.75
CA TRP A 180 -34.70 7.66 -19.17
C TRP A 180 -34.46 6.15 -19.27
N LYS A 181 -35.45 5.39 -18.79
CA LYS A 181 -35.47 3.92 -18.83
C LYS A 181 -36.64 3.44 -19.68
N GLU A 182 -36.45 2.33 -20.39
CA GLU A 182 -37.44 1.80 -21.34
C GLU A 182 -38.77 1.40 -20.70
N ASP A 183 -38.78 1.12 -19.39
CA ASP A 183 -39.97 0.81 -18.59
C ASP A 183 -40.75 2.05 -18.12
N GLU A 184 -40.20 3.26 -18.35
CA GLU A 184 -40.85 4.53 -18.02
C GLU A 184 -41.40 5.22 -19.28
N PRO A 185 -42.48 6.02 -19.17
CA PRO A 185 -42.98 6.81 -20.30
C PRO A 185 -41.87 7.70 -20.89
N TYR A 186 -41.75 7.72 -22.21
CA TYR A 186 -40.75 8.55 -22.88
C TYR A 186 -40.94 10.03 -22.49
N PRO A 187 -39.88 10.75 -22.06
CA PRO A 187 -40.04 12.11 -21.55
C PRO A 187 -40.50 13.05 -22.67
N LEU A 188 -41.43 13.95 -22.35
CA LEU A 188 -41.92 14.94 -23.32
C LEU A 188 -41.31 16.31 -23.00
N TYR A 189 -40.57 16.87 -23.97
CA TYR A 189 -40.15 18.27 -23.92
C TYR A 189 -40.94 19.09 -24.97
N PRO A 190 -41.87 19.95 -24.53
CA PRO A 190 -42.78 20.66 -25.44
C PRO A 190 -42.19 21.93 -26.05
N TYR A 191 -41.02 22.39 -25.61
CA TYR A 191 -40.40 23.66 -26.04
C TYR A 191 -39.15 23.43 -26.91
N GLN A 192 -38.55 24.52 -27.41
CA GLN A 192 -37.21 24.52 -27.99
C GLN A 192 -36.18 24.92 -26.93
N MET A 193 -34.99 24.33 -26.98
CA MET A 193 -33.87 24.62 -26.06
C MET A 193 -32.91 25.62 -26.68
N ASP A 194 -32.97 26.86 -26.21
CA ASP A 194 -31.97 27.86 -26.58
C ASP A 194 -30.62 27.50 -25.95
N TYR A 195 -29.54 27.69 -26.70
CA TYR A 195 -28.21 27.24 -26.29
C TYR A 195 -27.13 28.26 -26.61
N TYR A 196 -26.06 28.28 -25.79
CA TYR A 196 -24.82 28.94 -26.16
C TYR A 196 -23.90 27.93 -26.83
N LYS A 197 -23.30 28.31 -27.96
CA LYS A 197 -22.31 27.50 -28.67
C LYS A 197 -20.99 28.24 -28.76
N VAL A 198 -19.92 27.60 -28.28
CA VAL A 198 -18.54 28.13 -28.31
C VAL A 198 -17.66 27.14 -29.06
N GLU A 199 -16.99 27.60 -30.11
CA GLU A 199 -16.06 26.77 -30.89
C GLU A 199 -14.74 26.57 -30.13
N ILE A 200 -14.17 25.37 -30.22
CA ILE A 200 -12.87 25.04 -29.62
C ILE A 200 -11.83 25.07 -30.74
N GLU A 201 -10.85 25.95 -30.63
CA GLU A 201 -9.82 26.17 -31.66
C GLU A 201 -9.02 24.88 -31.94
N ASN A 202 -8.59 24.18 -30.88
CA ASN A 202 -7.77 22.98 -31.03
C ASN A 202 -8.20 21.88 -30.06
N PHE A 203 -9.07 20.98 -30.51
CA PHE A 203 -9.48 19.79 -29.76
C PHE A 203 -8.83 18.54 -30.36
N VAL A 204 -7.95 17.89 -29.60
CA VAL A 204 -7.16 16.73 -30.06
C VAL A 204 -7.58 15.51 -29.26
N VAL A 205 -7.92 14.43 -29.95
CA VAL A 205 -8.15 13.11 -29.34
C VAL A 205 -6.94 12.23 -29.64
N LYS A 206 -6.28 11.71 -28.59
CA LYS A 206 -5.11 10.84 -28.68
C LYS A 206 -5.42 9.45 -28.09
N ASN A 207 -4.71 8.45 -28.57
CA ASN A 207 -4.58 7.17 -27.86
C ASN A 207 -3.38 7.28 -26.89
N LEU A 208 -3.36 6.46 -25.84
CA LEU A 208 -2.17 6.34 -25.02
C LEU A 208 -1.07 5.61 -25.80
N GLU A 209 0.15 6.13 -25.69
CA GLU A 209 1.34 5.47 -26.24
C GLU A 209 1.93 4.54 -25.19
N THR A 210 2.42 3.37 -25.62
CA THR A 210 3.16 2.45 -24.75
C THR A 210 4.61 2.90 -24.63
N THR A 211 5.12 2.94 -23.41
CA THR A 211 6.53 3.25 -23.12
C THR A 211 7.31 2.02 -22.70
N ASN A 212 8.59 1.98 -23.11
CA ASN A 212 9.57 1.00 -22.62
C ASN A 212 10.26 1.48 -21.33
N THR A 213 10.05 2.74 -20.91
CA THR A 213 10.52 3.22 -19.62
C THR A 213 9.90 2.36 -18.52
N PRO A 214 10.70 1.83 -17.58
CA PRO A 214 10.17 1.06 -16.46
C PRO A 214 9.45 1.95 -15.47
N LEU A 215 8.29 1.50 -14.99
CA LEU A 215 7.66 2.04 -13.79
C LEU A 215 8.25 1.33 -12.58
N CYS A 216 8.91 2.07 -11.70
CA CYS A 216 9.40 1.55 -10.42
C CYS A 216 8.31 1.68 -9.36
N ILE A 217 8.11 0.62 -8.57
CA ILE A 217 7.15 0.54 -7.49
C ILE A 217 7.88 0.12 -6.22
N ASP A 218 7.86 1.00 -5.22
CA ASP A 218 8.19 0.67 -3.84
C ASP A 218 6.88 0.27 -3.13
N PHE A 219 6.61 -1.04 -3.07
CA PHE A 219 5.40 -1.60 -2.46
C PHE A 219 5.67 -1.95 -0.99
N GLY A 220 5.60 -0.92 -0.14
CA GLY A 220 5.83 -1.03 1.29
C GLY A 220 4.62 -1.50 2.11
N THR A 221 4.88 -1.99 3.32
CA THR A 221 3.88 -2.52 4.25
C THR A 221 2.80 -1.49 4.64
N VAL A 222 3.20 -0.23 4.84
CA VAL A 222 2.29 0.86 5.27
C VAL A 222 2.03 1.86 4.15
N ASN A 223 3.03 2.10 3.29
CA ASN A 223 2.91 3.03 2.17
C ASN A 223 3.52 2.46 0.91
N THR A 224 2.99 2.89 -0.23
CA THR A 224 3.48 2.59 -1.58
C THR A 224 3.89 3.89 -2.26
N ALA A 225 5.00 3.87 -2.99
CA ALA A 225 5.45 4.99 -3.83
C ALA A 225 5.79 4.48 -5.24
N LEU A 226 5.54 5.30 -6.25
CA LEU A 226 5.77 4.94 -7.65
C LEU A 226 6.42 6.10 -8.39
N GLY A 227 7.26 5.78 -9.37
CA GLY A 227 7.90 6.77 -10.21
C GLY A 227 8.63 6.19 -11.40
N ALA A 228 9.01 7.08 -12.32
CA ALA A 228 9.78 6.74 -13.50
C ALA A 228 10.65 7.93 -13.92
N TYR A 229 11.79 7.65 -14.54
CA TYR A 229 12.59 8.67 -15.23
C TYR A 229 12.03 8.89 -16.64
N LEU A 230 11.58 10.12 -16.94
CA LEU A 230 10.92 10.45 -18.21
C LEU A 230 11.84 11.32 -19.07
N ASP A 231 12.54 10.72 -20.03
CA ASP A 231 13.33 11.44 -21.05
C ASP A 231 12.46 11.96 -22.21
N ARG A 232 13.05 12.66 -23.18
CA ARG A 232 12.32 13.22 -24.35
C ARG A 232 11.69 12.19 -25.29
N ASN A 233 12.08 10.92 -25.18
CA ASN A 233 11.69 9.83 -26.06
C ASN A 233 10.82 8.78 -25.35
N TYR A 234 10.40 9.01 -24.10
CA TYR A 234 9.56 8.06 -23.36
C TYR A 234 8.22 7.79 -24.06
N VAL A 235 7.73 8.79 -24.81
CA VAL A 235 6.64 8.70 -25.80
C VAL A 235 7.00 9.56 -27.01
N ARG A 236 6.39 9.29 -28.17
CA ARG A 236 6.60 10.08 -29.38
C ARG A 236 5.93 11.45 -29.30
N ASP A 237 4.66 11.49 -28.90
CA ASP A 237 3.86 12.72 -28.86
C ASP A 237 3.70 13.25 -27.43
N LEU A 238 4.76 13.88 -26.90
CA LEU A 238 4.84 14.40 -25.52
C LEU A 238 3.56 15.11 -25.03
N PRO A 239 3.15 14.91 -23.76
CA PRO A 239 1.96 15.53 -23.19
C PRO A 239 2.24 16.99 -22.83
N THR A 240 2.20 17.87 -23.83
CA THR A 240 2.56 19.29 -23.68
C THR A 240 1.78 20.02 -22.58
N ASN A 241 0.51 19.65 -22.35
CA ASN A 241 -0.32 20.25 -21.31
C ASN A 241 0.19 19.89 -19.90
N ASP A 242 0.48 18.61 -19.67
CA ASP A 242 0.99 18.12 -18.39
C ASP A 242 2.40 18.63 -18.08
N ILE A 243 3.23 18.84 -19.12
CA ILE A 243 4.53 19.50 -18.97
C ILE A 243 4.34 20.96 -18.54
N LEU A 244 3.43 21.71 -19.17
CA LEU A 244 3.15 23.10 -18.82
C LEU A 244 2.55 23.25 -17.40
N ASN A 245 1.75 22.28 -16.97
CA ASN A 245 1.19 22.25 -15.62
C ASN A 245 2.20 21.79 -14.55
N GLY A 246 3.38 21.28 -14.94
CA GLY A 246 4.36 20.69 -14.03
C GLY A 246 3.96 19.33 -13.48
N ASN A 247 3.00 18.64 -14.12
CA ASN A 247 2.65 17.26 -13.81
C ASN A 247 3.72 16.29 -14.33
N VAL A 248 4.39 16.66 -15.44
CA VAL A 248 5.50 15.91 -16.06
C VAL A 248 6.71 16.84 -16.21
N VAL A 249 7.87 16.38 -15.77
CA VAL A 249 9.17 17.05 -15.94
C VAL A 249 10.07 16.15 -16.78
N ILE A 250 10.45 16.63 -17.95
CA ILE A 250 11.30 15.87 -18.88
C ILE A 250 12.76 15.90 -18.42
N ASP A 251 13.48 14.80 -18.69
CA ASP A 251 14.87 14.56 -18.31
C ASP A 251 15.06 14.51 -16.77
N ALA A 252 14.03 14.06 -16.05
CA ALA A 252 14.00 13.96 -14.59
C ALA A 252 13.20 12.75 -14.07
N ILE A 253 13.41 12.41 -12.79
CA ILE A 253 12.56 11.47 -12.05
C ILE A 253 11.21 12.14 -11.79
N ASN A 254 10.13 11.44 -12.13
CA ASN A 254 8.76 11.88 -11.89
C ASN A 254 8.08 10.91 -10.92
N TYR A 255 7.47 11.45 -9.88
CA TYR A 255 6.71 10.68 -8.89
C TYR A 255 5.22 10.71 -9.20
N VAL A 256 4.56 9.59 -8.95
CA VAL A 256 3.10 9.49 -9.02
C VAL A 256 2.51 10.16 -7.78
N LYS A 257 1.55 11.06 -7.99
CA LYS A 257 0.89 11.83 -6.93
C LYS A 257 -0.57 11.44 -6.79
N PHE A 258 -1.00 11.29 -5.54
CA PHE A 258 -2.34 10.84 -5.15
C PHE A 258 -3.08 11.95 -4.42
N ASP A 259 -4.39 12.08 -4.67
CA ASP A 259 -5.23 13.08 -4.00
C ASP A 259 -5.51 12.67 -2.55
N ASP A 260 -4.99 13.45 -1.61
CA ASP A 260 -5.24 13.25 -0.18
C ASP A 260 -6.62 13.78 0.27
N GLY A 261 -7.34 14.46 -0.63
CA GLY A 261 -8.71 14.94 -0.46
C GLY A 261 -8.82 16.30 0.23
N GLU A 262 -7.69 16.89 0.62
CA GLU A 262 -7.58 18.30 1.01
C GLU A 262 -7.14 19.18 -0.18
N ARG A 263 -7.23 18.64 -1.40
CA ARG A 263 -6.71 19.24 -2.64
C ARG A 263 -5.18 19.36 -2.62
N HIS A 264 -4.53 18.53 -1.81
CA HIS A 264 -3.11 18.29 -1.84
C HIS A 264 -2.83 16.97 -2.54
N TYR A 265 -1.73 16.94 -3.26
CA TYR A 265 -1.27 15.76 -3.98
C TYR A 265 0.01 15.28 -3.31
N ARG A 266 0.02 14.03 -2.88
CA ARG A 266 1.14 13.42 -2.16
C ARG A 266 1.76 12.30 -2.97
N GLU A 267 3.07 12.16 -2.89
CA GLU A 267 3.86 11.16 -3.64
C GLU A 267 3.85 9.78 -2.97
N ILE A 268 3.30 9.72 -1.76
CA ILE A 268 3.31 8.55 -0.89
C ILE A 268 1.88 8.16 -0.65
N PHE A 269 1.53 6.92 -0.98
CA PHE A 269 0.16 6.44 -0.94
C PHE A 269 -0.02 5.38 0.13
N PRO A 270 -1.02 5.47 1.03
CA PRO A 270 -1.21 4.43 2.03
C PRO A 270 -1.52 3.06 1.39
N THR A 271 -0.86 2.01 1.88
CA THR A 271 -1.09 0.61 1.45
C THR A 271 -2.31 0.06 2.20
N LEU A 272 -3.49 0.54 1.80
CA LEU A 272 -4.76 0.32 2.48
C LEU A 272 -5.87 0.00 1.49
N VAL A 273 -6.66 -1.03 1.77
CA VAL A 273 -7.81 -1.46 0.95
C VAL A 273 -9.06 -1.54 1.81
N TYR A 274 -10.18 -1.11 1.25
CA TYR A 274 -11.51 -1.23 1.83
C TYR A 274 -12.46 -1.90 0.84
N VAL A 275 -13.32 -2.80 1.32
CA VAL A 275 -14.35 -3.48 0.53
C VAL A 275 -15.66 -2.68 0.59
N GLU A 276 -16.03 -2.05 -0.52
CA GLU A 276 -17.25 -1.24 -0.65
C GLU A 276 -18.48 -2.12 -0.93
N ASP A 277 -18.33 -3.07 -1.86
CA ASP A 277 -19.43 -3.90 -2.37
C ASP A 277 -18.85 -5.21 -2.92
N CYS A 278 -19.29 -6.35 -2.36
CA CYS A 278 -18.90 -7.68 -2.80
C CYS A 278 -20.10 -8.55 -3.19
N SER A 279 -21.25 -7.92 -3.50
CA SER A 279 -22.46 -8.60 -3.94
C SER A 279 -22.28 -9.37 -5.26
N ASP A 280 -21.40 -8.90 -6.15
CA ASP A 280 -21.00 -9.57 -7.39
C ASP A 280 -19.55 -10.06 -7.28
N SER A 281 -19.37 -11.39 -7.26
CA SER A 281 -18.06 -12.02 -7.15
C SER A 281 -17.13 -11.74 -8.33
N ASN A 282 -17.65 -11.32 -9.48
CA ASN A 282 -16.84 -10.95 -10.65
C ASN A 282 -16.49 -9.45 -10.67
N ASN A 283 -17.12 -8.64 -9.82
CA ASN A 283 -16.98 -7.18 -9.84
C ASN A 283 -17.02 -6.60 -8.43
N ILE A 284 -16.07 -7.01 -7.61
CA ILE A 284 -15.89 -6.49 -6.26
C ILE A 284 -15.42 -5.04 -6.35
N LYS A 285 -16.09 -4.13 -5.64
CA LYS A 285 -15.72 -2.72 -5.57
C LYS A 285 -14.86 -2.45 -4.35
N TYR A 286 -13.76 -1.76 -4.57
CA TYR A 286 -12.79 -1.40 -3.55
C TYR A 286 -12.56 0.11 -3.49
N SER A 287 -12.20 0.59 -2.32
CA SER A 287 -11.59 1.91 -2.11
C SER A 287 -10.15 1.73 -1.63
N PHE A 288 -9.27 2.69 -1.95
CA PHE A 288 -7.83 2.55 -1.73
C PHE A 288 -7.18 3.77 -1.06
N GLY A 289 -6.17 3.53 -0.22
CA GLY A 289 -5.31 4.55 0.38
C GLY A 289 -6.08 5.71 1.00
N TYR A 290 -5.89 6.93 0.47
CA TYR A 290 -6.52 8.14 1.02
C TYR A 290 -8.05 8.14 0.96
N ASP A 291 -8.67 7.44 -0.01
CA ASP A 291 -10.13 7.27 -0.01
C ASP A 291 -10.60 6.52 1.23
N VAL A 292 -9.88 5.48 1.63
CA VAL A 292 -10.17 4.71 2.84
C VAL A 292 -9.92 5.53 4.10
N VAL A 293 -8.79 6.25 4.17
CA VAL A 293 -8.49 7.14 5.31
C VAL A 293 -9.63 8.14 5.53
N ARG A 294 -10.08 8.80 4.45
CA ARG A 294 -11.22 9.74 4.53
C ARG A 294 -12.51 9.04 4.93
N LYS A 295 -12.75 7.83 4.45
CA LYS A 295 -13.95 7.07 4.79
C LYS A 295 -13.96 6.72 6.28
N LEU A 296 -12.83 6.29 6.83
CA LEU A 296 -12.67 6.02 8.25
C LEU A 296 -12.92 7.30 9.08
N GLU A 297 -12.24 8.39 8.75
CA GLU A 297 -12.41 9.69 9.40
C GLU A 297 -13.86 10.21 9.34
N LYS A 298 -14.55 10.02 8.21
CA LYS A 298 -15.93 10.49 8.01
C LYS A 298 -16.97 9.70 8.79
N ASN A 299 -16.66 8.46 9.14
CA ASN A 299 -17.58 7.54 9.82
C ASN A 299 -17.15 7.27 11.28
N ASP A 300 -16.33 8.15 11.86
CA ASP A 300 -15.80 7.99 13.21
C ASP A 300 -15.19 6.60 13.44
N TYR A 301 -14.49 6.06 12.42
CA TYR A 301 -13.86 4.74 12.40
C TYR A 301 -14.80 3.54 12.55
N ILE A 302 -16.12 3.78 12.48
CA ILE A 302 -17.15 2.74 12.44
C ILE A 302 -17.51 2.46 10.99
N VAL A 303 -16.93 1.40 10.44
CA VAL A 303 -17.24 0.93 9.09
C VAL A 303 -17.55 -0.56 9.09
N ASN A 304 -18.48 -0.96 8.23
CA ASN A 304 -18.95 -2.35 8.17
C ASN A 304 -18.04 -3.22 7.31
N GLY A 305 -17.66 -2.75 6.12
CA GLY A 305 -16.80 -3.48 5.18
C GLY A 305 -15.43 -3.88 5.74
N SER A 306 -14.85 -4.92 5.15
CA SER A 306 -13.49 -5.38 5.49
C SER A 306 -12.44 -4.33 5.11
N ILE A 307 -11.41 -4.23 5.96
CA ILE A 307 -10.27 -3.33 5.76
C ILE A 307 -9.00 -4.17 5.82
N PHE A 308 -8.10 -3.95 4.87
CA PHE A 308 -6.85 -4.68 4.80
C PHE A 308 -5.67 -3.71 4.85
N TYR A 309 -4.85 -3.89 5.88
CA TYR A 309 -3.54 -3.28 6.06
C TYR A 309 -2.44 -4.30 5.71
N ASN A 310 -1.19 -3.83 5.62
CA ASN A 310 -0.02 -4.70 5.54
C ASN A 310 -0.03 -5.72 4.38
N LEU A 311 -0.59 -5.35 3.21
CA LEU A 311 -0.71 -6.24 2.05
C LEU A 311 0.61 -6.91 1.65
N LYS A 312 1.75 -6.21 1.84
CA LYS A 312 3.12 -6.74 1.59
C LYS A 312 3.41 -8.02 2.38
N ARG A 313 2.79 -8.21 3.54
CA ARG A 313 2.97 -9.41 4.38
C ARG A 313 2.33 -10.67 3.80
N TRP A 314 1.45 -10.52 2.81
CA TRP A 314 0.81 -11.67 2.16
C TRP A 314 1.64 -12.31 1.05
N VAL A 315 2.88 -11.89 0.80
CA VAL A 315 3.72 -12.41 -0.29
C VAL A 315 3.84 -13.93 -0.28
N HIS A 316 3.99 -14.59 0.88
CA HIS A 316 4.04 -16.06 0.98
C HIS A 316 2.68 -16.74 0.88
N GLU A 317 1.62 -16.03 1.30
CA GLU A 317 0.28 -16.58 1.48
C GLU A 317 -0.71 -15.98 0.48
N HIS A 318 -0.21 -15.44 -0.64
CA HIS A 318 -1.03 -14.70 -1.60
C HIS A 318 -2.10 -15.60 -2.26
N ASN A 319 -1.92 -16.93 -2.20
CA ASN A 319 -2.90 -17.91 -2.65
C ASN A 319 -3.94 -18.31 -1.58
N ASN A 320 -3.78 -17.91 -0.32
CA ASN A 320 -4.75 -18.22 0.74
C ASN A 320 -6.07 -17.47 0.50
N LEU A 321 -7.17 -18.11 0.91
CA LEU A 321 -8.49 -17.49 0.90
C LEU A 321 -8.64 -16.54 2.10
N GLU A 322 -9.10 -15.33 1.81
CA GLU A 322 -9.43 -14.31 2.78
C GLU A 322 -10.95 -14.09 2.76
N LYS A 323 -11.55 -14.05 3.95
CA LYS A 323 -12.97 -13.72 4.10
C LYS A 323 -13.15 -12.21 3.97
N ILE A 324 -13.96 -11.77 3.02
CA ILE A 324 -14.33 -10.37 2.83
C ILE A 324 -15.81 -10.17 3.12
N ASN A 325 -16.16 -8.99 3.60
CA ASN A 325 -17.52 -8.53 3.79
C ASN A 325 -17.65 -7.07 3.34
N ASP A 326 -18.81 -6.69 2.80
CA ASP A 326 -19.09 -5.33 2.37
C ASP A 326 -19.95 -4.54 3.38
N GLU A 327 -20.37 -3.33 2.99
CA GLU A 327 -21.21 -2.46 3.83
C GLU A 327 -22.64 -2.96 4.02
N PHE A 328 -23.09 -3.84 3.12
CA PHE A 328 -24.45 -4.38 3.08
C PHE A 328 -24.56 -5.74 3.78
N GLY A 329 -23.44 -6.28 4.26
CA GLY A 329 -23.38 -7.57 4.96
C GLY A 329 -23.21 -8.77 4.04
N ASN A 330 -22.94 -8.57 2.75
CA ASN A 330 -22.57 -9.68 1.86
C ASN A 330 -21.19 -10.20 2.26
N ILE A 331 -20.97 -11.51 2.13
CA ILE A 331 -19.72 -12.17 2.49
C ILE A 331 -19.24 -13.00 1.30
N LEU A 332 -17.94 -12.91 1.00
CA LEU A 332 -17.28 -13.67 -0.06
C LEU A 332 -15.91 -14.15 0.44
N TYR A 333 -15.39 -15.23 -0.15
CA TYR A 333 -14.01 -15.68 0.08
C TYR A 333 -13.21 -15.47 -1.21
N VAL A 334 -12.13 -14.70 -1.13
CA VAL A 334 -11.29 -14.36 -2.28
C VAL A 334 -9.84 -14.67 -1.98
N LYS A 335 -9.05 -15.02 -3.00
CA LYS A 335 -7.61 -15.19 -2.80
C LYS A 335 -6.98 -13.83 -2.49
N ARG A 336 -6.05 -13.77 -1.53
CA ARG A 336 -5.33 -12.54 -1.14
C ARG A 336 -4.71 -11.83 -2.34
N LYS A 337 -4.19 -12.57 -3.32
CA LYS A 337 -3.63 -12.02 -4.55
C LYS A 337 -4.60 -11.18 -5.37
N GLU A 338 -5.90 -11.46 -5.33
CA GLU A 338 -6.90 -10.66 -6.05
C GLU A 338 -7.08 -9.27 -5.40
N ILE A 339 -6.99 -9.20 -4.06
CA ILE A 339 -7.02 -7.92 -3.32
C ILE A 339 -5.75 -7.11 -3.62
N ILE A 340 -4.57 -7.77 -3.60
CA ILE A 340 -3.29 -7.14 -3.95
C ILE A 340 -3.33 -6.65 -5.41
N LYS A 341 -3.86 -7.45 -6.33
CA LYS A 341 -4.05 -7.10 -7.74
C LYS A 341 -4.89 -5.84 -7.91
N ALA A 342 -6.02 -5.76 -7.21
CA ALA A 342 -6.89 -4.59 -7.29
C ALA A 342 -6.16 -3.31 -6.83
N TYR A 343 -5.41 -3.39 -5.73
CA TYR A 343 -4.58 -2.28 -5.24
C TYR A 343 -3.48 -1.88 -6.23
N LEU A 344 -2.69 -2.85 -6.71
CA LEU A 344 -1.58 -2.59 -7.63
C LEU A 344 -2.07 -2.02 -8.97
N LYS A 345 -3.20 -2.52 -9.50
CA LYS A 345 -3.83 -1.94 -10.69
C LYS A 345 -4.26 -0.51 -10.48
N TYR A 346 -4.82 -0.17 -9.31
CA TYR A 346 -5.20 1.20 -9.01
C TYR A 346 -4.00 2.16 -9.07
N VAL A 347 -2.87 1.80 -8.43
CA VAL A 347 -1.69 2.66 -8.40
C VAL A 347 -0.99 2.75 -9.77
N VAL A 348 -0.97 1.67 -10.55
CA VAL A 348 -0.43 1.68 -11.92
C VAL A 348 -1.31 2.53 -12.85
N ASN A 349 -2.63 2.37 -12.80
CA ASN A 349 -3.56 3.20 -13.59
C ASN A 349 -3.39 4.69 -13.26
N ARG A 350 -3.10 5.03 -12.00
CA ARG A 350 -2.80 6.41 -11.61
C ARG A 350 -1.49 6.91 -12.24
N ALA A 351 -0.46 6.07 -12.31
CA ALA A 351 0.80 6.39 -12.98
C ALA A 351 0.58 6.64 -14.48
N GLU A 352 -0.17 5.76 -15.16
CA GLU A 352 -0.51 5.90 -16.58
C GLU A 352 -1.32 7.18 -16.85
N TYR A 353 -2.26 7.51 -15.97
CA TYR A 353 -3.01 8.76 -16.04
C TYR A 353 -2.12 10.00 -15.90
N MET A 354 -1.15 9.99 -14.98
CA MET A 354 -0.31 11.16 -14.73
C MET A 354 0.74 11.38 -15.82
N PHE A 355 1.35 10.30 -16.30
CA PHE A 355 2.43 10.38 -17.29
C PHE A 355 1.92 10.31 -18.74
N LYS A 356 0.60 10.09 -18.91
CA LYS A 356 -0.12 10.02 -20.19
C LYS A 356 0.47 8.97 -21.14
N CYS A 357 0.84 7.82 -20.59
CA CYS A 357 1.41 6.68 -21.32
C CYS A 357 0.97 5.35 -20.68
N LYS A 358 1.09 4.26 -21.42
CA LYS A 358 0.98 2.89 -20.89
C LYS A 358 2.34 2.31 -20.57
N PHE A 359 2.52 1.75 -19.39
CA PHE A 359 3.77 1.12 -19.03
C PHE A 359 3.83 -0.31 -19.55
N LYS A 360 4.91 -0.68 -20.23
CA LYS A 360 5.16 -2.07 -20.60
C LYS A 360 5.89 -2.84 -19.50
N LYS A 361 6.79 -2.17 -18.78
CA LYS A 361 7.72 -2.77 -17.82
C LYS A 361 7.47 -2.25 -16.41
N ILE A 362 7.48 -3.15 -15.44
CA ILE A 362 7.41 -2.83 -14.01
C ILE A 362 8.66 -3.37 -13.33
N HIS A 363 9.32 -2.52 -12.55
CA HIS A 363 10.27 -2.93 -11.53
C HIS A 363 9.61 -2.74 -10.17
N ALA A 364 9.67 -3.76 -9.32
CA ALA A 364 9.18 -3.68 -7.96
C ALA A 364 10.34 -3.92 -7.01
N SER A 365 10.63 -2.95 -6.14
CA SER A 365 11.63 -3.11 -5.10
C SER A 365 11.15 -4.18 -4.12
N SER A 366 11.95 -5.23 -3.97
CA SER A 366 11.60 -6.37 -3.12
C SER A 366 12.39 -6.34 -1.82
N PRO A 367 11.84 -6.87 -0.71
CA PRO A 367 12.67 -7.26 0.41
C PRO A 367 13.76 -8.21 -0.07
N VAL A 368 14.95 -7.99 0.45
CA VAL A 368 16.16 -8.78 0.22
C VAL A 368 15.88 -10.29 0.31
N LYS A 369 15.32 -10.75 1.44
CA LYS A 369 15.13 -12.19 1.73
C LYS A 369 14.06 -12.84 0.86
N LEU A 370 13.14 -12.05 0.31
CA LEU A 370 11.92 -12.52 -0.35
C LEU A 370 11.88 -12.18 -1.83
N LYS A 371 13.02 -11.83 -2.43
CA LYS A 371 13.11 -11.31 -3.78
C LYS A 371 12.41 -12.20 -4.80
N GLU A 372 12.73 -13.50 -4.84
CA GLU A 372 12.16 -14.40 -5.84
C GLU A 372 10.65 -14.64 -5.62
N GLN A 373 10.20 -14.81 -4.38
CA GLN A 373 8.77 -14.99 -4.08
C GLN A 373 7.98 -13.72 -4.40
N PHE A 374 8.54 -12.55 -4.07
CA PHE A 374 7.94 -11.26 -4.33
C PHE A 374 7.79 -11.01 -5.83
N LEU A 375 8.85 -11.21 -6.61
CA LEU A 375 8.80 -11.05 -8.06
C LEU A 375 7.89 -12.07 -8.73
N THR A 376 7.86 -13.31 -8.24
CA THR A 376 6.93 -14.34 -8.71
C THR A 376 5.48 -13.95 -8.43
N MET A 377 5.17 -13.46 -7.23
CA MET A 377 3.83 -12.94 -6.89
C MET A 377 3.42 -11.80 -7.84
N PHE A 378 4.31 -10.84 -8.11
CA PHE A 378 4.03 -9.75 -9.06
C PHE A 378 3.71 -10.30 -10.46
N GLN A 379 4.45 -11.29 -10.93
CA GLN A 379 4.18 -11.93 -12.22
C GLN A 379 2.82 -12.63 -12.25
N GLU A 380 2.47 -13.38 -11.19
CA GLU A 380 1.17 -14.03 -11.09
C GLU A 380 0.00 -13.04 -11.08
N ILE A 381 0.14 -11.95 -10.33
CA ILE A 381 -0.90 -10.93 -10.18
C ILE A 381 -1.22 -10.26 -11.53
N PHE A 382 -0.20 -9.99 -12.33
CA PHE A 382 -0.33 -9.39 -13.66
C PHE A 382 -0.46 -10.41 -14.80
N MET A 383 -0.63 -11.70 -14.49
CA MET A 383 -0.95 -12.72 -15.47
C MET A 383 -2.44 -12.65 -15.85
N VAL A 384 -2.72 -12.82 -17.14
CA VAL A 384 -4.06 -12.95 -17.72
C VAL A 384 -4.13 -14.28 -18.48
N GLU A 385 -5.11 -15.11 -18.12
CA GLU A 385 -5.38 -16.37 -18.81
C GLU A 385 -6.44 -16.15 -19.90
N ASN A 386 -6.05 -16.34 -21.16
CA ASN A 386 -6.98 -16.26 -22.28
C ASN A 386 -7.36 -17.65 -22.77
N LYS A 387 -8.67 -17.90 -22.94
CA LYS A 387 -9.19 -19.13 -23.56
C LYS A 387 -8.99 -19.08 -25.07
N ILE A 388 -8.23 -20.01 -25.62
CA ILE A 388 -8.11 -20.17 -27.08
C ILE A 388 -8.79 -21.48 -27.49
N ASN A 389 -9.74 -21.36 -28.42
CA ASN A 389 -10.27 -22.52 -29.14
C ASN A 389 -9.35 -22.80 -30.33
N LYS A 390 -8.48 -23.81 -30.23
CA LYS A 390 -7.79 -24.34 -31.43
C LYS A 390 -8.78 -25.19 -32.22
N SER A 391 -9.27 -24.67 -33.33
CA SER A 391 -9.93 -25.49 -34.36
C SER A 391 -8.86 -26.22 -35.17
N SER A 392 -8.72 -27.53 -34.96
CA SER A 392 -7.88 -28.38 -35.81
C SER A 392 -8.53 -28.53 -37.20
N GLU A 393 -7.76 -28.38 -38.28
CA GLU A 393 -8.22 -28.52 -39.69
C GLU A 393 -8.42 -29.98 -40.15
N ASN A 394 -8.32 -30.97 -39.26
CA ASN A 394 -8.53 -32.38 -39.62
C ASN A 394 -9.87 -32.89 -39.06
N GLU A 395 -10.76 -33.32 -39.96
CA GLU A 395 -12.12 -33.81 -39.65
C GLU A 395 -12.18 -35.10 -38.81
N ALA A 396 -11.03 -35.72 -38.47
CA ALA A 396 -10.99 -37.00 -37.76
C ALA A 396 -10.87 -36.90 -36.23
N ASP A 397 -10.47 -35.76 -35.65
CA ASP A 397 -10.34 -35.58 -34.19
C ASP A 397 -11.09 -34.33 -33.70
N LYS A 398 -12.42 -34.41 -33.65
CA LYS A 398 -13.26 -33.42 -32.94
C LYS A 398 -13.22 -33.68 -31.43
N GLN A 399 -12.05 -33.49 -30.82
CA GLN A 399 -11.96 -33.17 -29.40
C GLN A 399 -11.53 -31.71 -29.30
N ASN A 400 -12.47 -30.85 -28.89
CA ASN A 400 -12.19 -29.47 -28.51
C ASN A 400 -11.18 -29.46 -27.35
N LYS A 401 -9.90 -29.45 -27.66
CA LYS A 401 -8.84 -29.29 -26.66
C LYS A 401 -8.76 -27.79 -26.35
N ILE A 402 -9.43 -27.38 -25.28
CA ILE A 402 -9.32 -26.02 -24.75
C ILE A 402 -7.85 -25.84 -24.31
N SER A 403 -7.14 -24.92 -24.95
CA SER A 403 -5.78 -24.54 -24.54
C SER A 403 -5.80 -23.11 -23.99
N TYR A 404 -5.11 -22.90 -22.88
CA TYR A 404 -4.97 -21.59 -22.25
C TYR A 404 -3.62 -21.00 -22.65
N GLU A 405 -3.61 -19.78 -23.17
CA GLU A 405 -2.37 -19.01 -23.36
C GLU A 405 -2.24 -18.02 -22.20
N LYS A 406 -1.09 -18.07 -21.53
CA LYS A 406 -0.75 -17.17 -20.41
C LYS A 406 -0.07 -15.94 -20.99
N ASN A 407 -0.73 -14.79 -20.90
CA ASN A 407 -0.17 -13.50 -21.30
C ASN A 407 0.00 -12.63 -20.06
N TYR A 408 1.13 -11.93 -19.97
CA TYR A 408 1.39 -10.98 -18.89
C TYR A 408 0.99 -9.57 -19.32
N GLU A 409 0.22 -8.88 -18.48
CA GLU A 409 -0.19 -7.48 -18.71
C GLU A 409 1.01 -6.53 -18.68
N TYR A 410 2.00 -6.85 -17.82
CA TYR A 410 3.26 -6.11 -17.68
C TYR A 410 4.44 -7.07 -17.66
N GLU A 411 5.57 -6.65 -18.25
CA GLU A 411 6.85 -7.32 -18.14
C GLU A 411 7.48 -6.97 -16.78
N ILE A 412 7.49 -7.93 -15.86
CA ILE A 412 8.14 -7.75 -14.55
C ILE A 412 9.65 -7.92 -14.73
N ILE A 413 10.41 -6.86 -14.43
CA ILE A 413 11.86 -6.87 -14.46
C ILE A 413 12.35 -7.77 -13.32
N ARG A 414 12.92 -8.93 -13.67
CA ARG A 414 13.57 -9.87 -12.74
C ARG A 414 15.08 -9.79 -12.84
N GLU A 415 15.58 -9.89 -14.07
CA GLU A 415 16.99 -9.73 -14.35
C GLU A 415 17.41 -8.31 -13.96
N ASN A 416 18.38 -8.20 -13.05
CA ASN A 416 18.82 -6.92 -12.50
C ASN A 416 17.77 -6.20 -11.62
N ALA A 417 16.73 -6.90 -11.13
CA ALA A 417 15.85 -6.31 -10.14
C ALA A 417 16.65 -5.94 -8.88
N MET A 418 16.56 -4.68 -8.44
CA MET A 418 17.12 -4.27 -7.15
C MET A 418 16.20 -4.66 -6.00
N ASP A 419 16.79 -5.14 -4.90
CA ASP A 419 16.13 -5.15 -3.61
C ASP A 419 16.19 -3.75 -2.96
N GLU A 420 15.40 -3.58 -1.91
CA GLU A 420 15.23 -2.29 -1.22
C GLU A 420 16.55 -1.76 -0.62
N ALA A 421 17.37 -2.63 -0.03
CA ALA A 421 18.63 -2.25 0.59
C ALA A 421 19.67 -1.81 -0.46
N ILE A 422 19.82 -2.58 -1.53
CA ILE A 422 20.71 -2.24 -2.65
C ILE A 422 20.25 -0.95 -3.34
N ALA A 423 18.94 -0.73 -3.50
CA ALA A 423 18.44 0.50 -4.08
C ALA A 423 18.85 1.72 -3.21
N VAL A 424 18.68 1.64 -1.89
CA VAL A 424 19.11 2.69 -0.94
C VAL A 424 20.63 2.90 -1.00
N LEU A 425 21.41 1.82 -1.08
CA LEU A 425 22.87 1.89 -1.22
C LEU A 425 23.25 2.60 -2.52
N TYR A 426 22.68 2.17 -3.63
CA TYR A 426 22.96 2.71 -4.95
C TYR A 426 22.67 4.21 -5.01
N ASN A 427 21.56 4.65 -4.41
CA ASN A 427 21.24 6.07 -4.32
C ASN A 427 22.31 6.84 -3.52
N THR A 428 22.82 6.24 -2.44
CA THR A 428 23.89 6.83 -1.62
C THR A 428 25.21 6.92 -2.39
N ILE A 429 25.58 5.84 -3.09
CA ILE A 429 26.79 5.77 -3.93
C ILE A 429 26.71 6.78 -5.08
N GLU A 430 25.56 6.91 -5.75
CA GLU A 430 25.37 7.88 -6.83
C GLU A 430 25.60 9.32 -6.35
N ILE A 431 25.08 9.66 -5.15
CA ILE A 431 25.30 10.96 -4.52
C ILE A 431 26.79 11.15 -4.17
N GLN A 432 27.46 10.10 -3.69
CA GLN A 432 28.89 10.12 -3.36
C GLN A 432 29.75 10.36 -4.61
N ILE A 433 29.45 9.68 -5.72
CA ILE A 433 30.11 9.84 -7.01
C ILE A 433 29.90 11.26 -7.53
N ARG A 434 28.66 11.78 -7.53
CA ARG A 434 28.34 13.14 -7.99
C ARG A 434 29.02 14.23 -7.18
N LYS A 435 29.23 14.01 -5.87
CA LYS A 435 29.95 14.93 -4.99
C LYS A 435 31.47 14.75 -5.03
N GLY A 436 31.99 13.76 -5.75
CA GLY A 436 33.43 13.45 -5.80
C GLY A 436 34.00 12.99 -4.46
N ARG A 437 33.19 12.33 -3.61
CA ARG A 437 33.58 11.90 -2.24
C ARG A 437 33.94 10.42 -2.17
N TYR A 438 34.75 9.92 -3.10
CA TYR A 438 35.25 8.55 -3.08
C TYR A 438 36.71 8.53 -3.52
N LYS A 439 37.42 7.47 -3.17
CA LYS A 439 38.72 7.12 -3.76
C LYS A 439 38.52 5.91 -4.66
N GLU A 440 39.16 5.97 -5.81
CA GLU A 440 39.07 4.92 -6.82
C GLU A 440 39.74 3.63 -6.34
N ASN A 441 39.11 2.48 -6.61
CA ASN A 441 39.57 1.14 -6.24
C ASN A 441 39.72 0.89 -4.72
N GLU A 442 39.19 1.77 -3.87
CA GLU A 442 39.07 1.52 -2.43
C GLU A 442 37.81 0.66 -2.18
N GLU A 443 37.95 -0.44 -1.43
CA GLU A 443 36.81 -1.24 -0.98
C GLU A 443 36.14 -0.51 0.19
N TYR A 444 34.86 -0.21 0.02
CA TYR A 444 34.02 0.36 1.06
C TYR A 444 33.08 -0.71 1.60
N SER A 445 32.88 -0.69 2.91
CA SER A 445 31.92 -1.53 3.62
C SER A 445 30.76 -0.67 4.14
N ALA A 446 29.53 -1.06 3.85
CA ALA A 446 28.32 -0.38 4.29
C ALA A 446 27.38 -1.35 5.02
N LEU A 447 26.79 -0.89 6.12
CA LEU A 447 25.70 -1.59 6.81
C LEU A 447 24.42 -0.78 6.66
N ILE A 448 23.38 -1.40 6.14
CA ILE A 448 22.08 -0.77 5.88
C ILE A 448 21.08 -1.36 6.85
N ILE A 449 20.49 -0.51 7.69
CA ILE A 449 19.43 -0.86 8.62
C ILE A 449 18.17 -0.17 8.12
N ASP A 450 17.26 -0.93 7.51
CA ASP A 450 15.98 -0.42 7.02
C ASP A 450 14.87 -0.77 8.01
N CYS A 451 14.40 0.20 8.79
CA CYS A 451 13.28 0.01 9.71
C CYS A 451 12.02 0.67 9.13
N GLY A 452 11.25 -0.15 8.41
CA GLY A 452 10.00 0.23 7.78
C GLY A 452 8.81 0.26 8.74
N GLY A 453 7.62 0.24 8.16
CA GLY A 453 6.36 0.26 8.94
C GLY A 453 6.05 -1.06 9.65
N GLY A 454 6.57 -2.20 9.18
CA GLY A 454 6.30 -3.49 9.81
C GLY A 454 7.36 -4.56 9.54
N THR A 455 8.52 -4.18 9.01
CA THR A 455 9.69 -5.04 8.82
C THR A 455 10.94 -4.22 9.13
N THR A 456 11.95 -4.88 9.71
CA THR A 456 13.28 -4.31 9.87
C THR A 456 14.32 -5.23 9.27
N ASP A 457 14.99 -4.75 8.23
CA ASP A 457 15.96 -5.51 7.45
C ASP A 457 17.38 -4.98 7.68
N LEU A 458 18.33 -5.90 7.79
CA LEU A 458 19.75 -5.61 7.87
C LEU A 458 20.44 -6.16 6.62
N ALA A 459 21.17 -5.31 5.92
CA ALA A 459 22.00 -5.72 4.80
C ALA A 459 23.44 -5.24 5.01
N ALA A 460 24.39 -6.16 4.88
CA ALA A 460 25.80 -5.83 4.80
C ALA A 460 26.21 -5.80 3.34
N CYS A 461 26.90 -4.74 2.94
CA CYS A 461 27.31 -4.54 1.56
C CYS A 461 28.78 -4.14 1.52
N LYS A 462 29.49 -4.65 0.53
CA LYS A 462 30.79 -4.16 0.13
C LYS A 462 30.69 -3.61 -1.28
N TYR A 463 31.37 -2.51 -1.54
CA TYR A 463 31.39 -1.96 -2.88
C TYR A 463 32.72 -1.32 -3.25
N VAL A 464 33.05 -1.38 -4.53
CA VAL A 464 34.25 -0.77 -5.12
C VAL A 464 33.82 0.12 -6.27
N ILE A 465 34.28 1.36 -6.27
CA ILE A 465 34.04 2.32 -7.36
C ILE A 465 35.31 2.44 -8.20
N ASN A 466 35.18 2.13 -9.48
CA ASN A 466 36.22 2.34 -10.48
C ASN A 466 35.71 3.33 -11.55
N LYS A 467 36.59 4.20 -12.04
CA LYS A 467 36.25 5.16 -13.07
C LYS A 467 36.98 4.80 -14.36
N ASP A 468 36.24 4.26 -15.32
CA ASP A 468 36.75 4.06 -16.67
C ASP A 468 36.63 5.36 -17.50
N ARG A 469 37.17 5.33 -18.72
CA ARG A 469 37.20 6.45 -19.67
C ARG A 469 35.81 6.94 -20.06
N ILE A 470 34.82 6.06 -20.10
CA ILE A 470 33.48 6.34 -20.64
C ILE A 470 32.34 6.09 -19.66
N SER A 471 32.58 5.36 -18.56
CA SER A 471 31.58 5.00 -17.56
C SER A 471 32.24 4.80 -16.19
N TYR A 472 31.43 4.75 -15.14
CA TYR A 472 31.86 4.17 -13.87
C TYR A 472 31.59 2.67 -13.86
N TYR A 473 32.44 1.92 -13.18
CA TYR A 473 32.21 0.53 -12.83
C TYR A 473 31.98 0.42 -11.34
N LEU A 474 30.91 -0.26 -10.94
CA LEU A 474 30.52 -0.47 -9.56
C LEU A 474 30.37 -1.97 -9.30
N ASP A 475 31.30 -2.56 -8.54
CA ASP A 475 31.13 -3.90 -7.98
C ASP A 475 30.41 -3.74 -6.64
N ILE A 476 29.21 -4.31 -6.49
CA ILE A 476 28.47 -4.40 -5.24
C ILE A 476 28.35 -5.87 -4.85
N ARG A 477 28.87 -6.19 -3.67
CA ARG A 477 28.70 -7.50 -3.04
C ARG A 477 27.81 -7.36 -1.84
N THR A 478 26.73 -8.12 -1.81
CA THR A 478 25.77 -8.07 -0.70
C THR A 478 25.71 -9.40 0.00
N SER A 479 25.93 -9.39 1.31
CA SER A 479 25.54 -10.50 2.18
C SER A 479 24.27 -10.10 2.92
N PHE A 480 23.29 -10.99 2.87
CA PHE A 480 22.07 -10.81 3.64
C PHE A 480 22.34 -11.28 5.07
N GLU A 481 22.00 -10.42 6.01
CA GLU A 481 22.29 -10.63 7.41
C GLU A 481 20.98 -10.70 8.22
N ASN A 482 21.08 -11.18 9.45
CA ASN A 482 19.97 -11.34 10.40
C ASN A 482 18.94 -10.19 10.32
N GLY A 483 17.66 -10.49 10.07
CA GLY A 483 16.54 -9.53 9.98
C GLY A 483 15.41 -9.89 10.97
N ASP A 484 14.57 -8.92 11.35
CA ASP A 484 13.40 -9.12 12.22
C ASP A 484 12.20 -8.65 11.40
N GLU A 485 11.65 -9.62 10.66
CA GLU A 485 10.52 -9.43 9.76
C GLU A 485 9.23 -9.04 10.51
N ASN A 486 9.24 -9.17 11.84
CA ASN A 486 8.09 -8.87 12.69
C ASN A 486 8.16 -7.52 13.38
N PHE A 487 9.31 -6.83 13.38
CA PHE A 487 9.46 -5.53 14.02
C PHE A 487 9.45 -4.36 13.03
N GLY A 488 8.68 -3.33 13.32
CA GLY A 488 8.72 -2.05 12.61
C GLY A 488 7.94 -0.95 13.33
N GLY A 489 7.52 0.06 12.55
CA GLY A 489 6.77 1.19 13.09
C GLY A 489 5.43 0.82 13.73
N ASN A 490 4.82 -0.28 13.31
CA ASN A 490 3.56 -0.80 13.85
C ASN A 490 3.73 -1.32 15.29
N ASP A 491 4.85 -1.95 15.62
CA ASP A 491 5.15 -2.42 16.98
C ASP A 491 5.25 -1.25 17.96
N LEU A 492 5.92 -0.18 17.53
CA LEU A 492 6.02 1.06 18.30
C LEU A 492 4.64 1.69 18.51
N THR A 493 3.80 1.69 17.47
CA THR A 493 2.41 2.17 17.56
C THR A 493 1.59 1.32 18.51
N TYR A 494 1.69 -0.01 18.42
CA TYR A 494 1.00 -0.91 19.33
C TYR A 494 1.43 -0.69 20.78
N ARG A 495 2.73 -0.51 21.03
CA ARG A 495 3.22 -0.24 22.39
C ARG A 495 2.67 1.08 22.95
N ILE A 496 2.58 2.12 22.12
CA ILE A 496 1.94 3.39 22.50
C ILE A 496 0.42 3.19 22.72
N MET A 497 -0.23 2.37 21.89
CA MET A 497 -1.65 2.01 22.05
C MET A 497 -1.92 1.31 23.38
N GLN A 498 -1.05 0.38 23.78
CA GLN A 498 -1.15 -0.28 25.09
C GLN A 498 -1.09 0.74 26.23
N PHE A 499 -0.16 1.69 26.15
CA PHE A 499 -0.05 2.77 27.13
C PHE A 499 -1.30 3.65 27.16
N LEU A 500 -1.82 4.05 25.99
CA LEU A 500 -3.06 4.81 25.87
C LEU A 500 -4.23 4.10 26.55
N LYS A 501 -4.43 2.81 26.26
CA LYS A 501 -5.52 2.02 26.85
C LYS A 501 -5.43 1.98 28.37
N ILE A 502 -4.24 1.79 28.93
CA ILE A 502 -4.02 1.76 30.38
C ILE A 502 -4.35 3.12 31.01
N VAL A 503 -3.83 4.22 30.45
CA VAL A 503 -4.07 5.58 30.95
C VAL A 503 -5.55 5.96 30.87
N LEU A 504 -6.20 5.67 29.74
CA LEU A 504 -7.60 5.99 29.51
C LEU A 504 -8.52 5.08 30.34
N GLY A 505 -8.23 3.78 30.40
CA GLY A 505 -8.98 2.82 31.21
C GLY A 505 -8.98 3.22 32.68
N ALA A 506 -7.80 3.50 33.25
CA ALA A 506 -7.67 3.97 34.63
C ALA A 506 -8.41 5.30 34.86
N LYS A 507 -8.41 6.18 33.86
CA LYS A 507 -9.10 7.47 33.94
C LYS A 507 -10.62 7.31 33.89
N TYR A 508 -11.15 6.44 33.05
CA TYR A 508 -12.60 6.26 32.86
C TYR A 508 -13.23 5.43 33.97
N SER A 509 -12.57 4.39 34.48
CA SER A 509 -13.13 3.53 35.53
C SER A 509 -12.84 4.02 36.95
N GLU A 510 -11.62 4.50 37.21
CA GLU A 510 -11.15 4.83 38.57
C GLU A 510 -10.89 6.33 38.78
N ASN A 511 -10.98 7.16 37.72
CA ASN A 511 -10.54 8.55 37.71
C ASN A 511 -9.07 8.73 38.16
N ARG A 512 -8.25 7.69 37.99
CA ARG A 512 -6.85 7.62 38.42
C ARG A 512 -5.91 8.10 37.32
N ILE A 513 -4.81 8.74 37.72
CA ILE A 513 -3.71 9.11 36.82
C ILE A 513 -2.63 8.04 36.92
N VAL A 514 -2.18 7.53 35.78
CA VAL A 514 -1.12 6.52 35.69
C VAL A 514 0.15 7.20 35.17
N SER A 515 1.29 6.96 35.84
CA SER A 515 2.60 7.38 35.35
C SER A 515 3.30 6.24 34.62
N VAL A 516 4.07 6.54 33.57
CA VAL A 516 4.92 5.53 32.90
C VAL A 516 5.91 4.87 33.87
N ASN A 517 6.34 5.56 34.92
CA ASN A 517 7.25 5.01 35.93
C ASN A 517 6.57 3.97 36.84
N ASP A 518 5.24 4.00 36.96
CA ASP A 518 4.51 2.96 37.67
C ASP A 518 4.44 1.67 36.83
N LEU A 519 4.44 1.81 35.51
CA LEU A 519 4.40 0.70 34.54
C LEU A 519 5.79 0.11 34.32
N ILE A 520 6.79 0.94 34.05
CA ILE A 520 8.19 0.55 33.83
C ILE A 520 9.02 1.00 35.03
N LYS A 521 9.26 0.04 35.95
CA LYS A 521 9.96 0.25 37.22
C LYS A 521 11.46 0.52 37.09
N TYR A 522 12.02 0.28 35.91
CA TYR A 522 13.45 0.48 35.64
C TYR A 522 13.71 1.91 35.20
N ASP A 523 14.81 2.49 35.70
CA ASP A 523 15.35 3.75 35.20
C ASP A 523 15.97 3.56 33.81
N ASN A 524 16.06 4.64 33.03
CA ASN A 524 16.55 4.59 31.65
C ASN A 524 17.91 3.88 31.50
N ASP A 525 18.83 4.07 32.46
CA ASP A 525 20.16 3.48 32.44
C ASP A 525 20.16 1.97 32.74
N MET A 526 19.12 1.46 33.41
CA MET A 526 18.98 0.04 33.75
C MET A 526 18.22 -0.77 32.70
N ILE A 527 17.45 -0.09 31.82
CA ILE A 527 16.63 -0.75 30.80
C ILE A 527 17.49 -1.67 29.92
N TYR A 528 18.63 -1.18 29.43
CA TYR A 528 19.52 -1.96 28.55
C TYR A 528 20.07 -3.21 29.25
N LYS A 529 20.53 -3.06 30.49
CA LYS A 529 21.06 -4.18 31.28
C LYS A 529 20.01 -5.26 31.53
N VAL A 530 18.79 -4.86 31.87
CA VAL A 530 17.69 -5.82 32.09
C VAL A 530 17.31 -6.54 30.80
N ILE A 531 17.31 -5.84 29.66
CA ILE A 531 17.08 -6.46 28.36
C ILE A 531 18.22 -7.44 28.03
N ASP A 532 19.46 -7.11 28.37
CA ASP A 532 20.61 -8.01 28.16
C ASP A 532 20.50 -9.30 28.97
N ASP A 533 20.07 -9.20 30.23
CA ASP A 533 20.00 -10.32 31.18
C ASP A 533 18.70 -11.14 31.07
N SER A 534 17.57 -10.52 30.69
CA SER A 534 16.23 -11.13 30.82
C SER A 534 15.29 -10.87 29.65
N GLY A 535 15.73 -10.16 28.61
CA GLY A 535 14.92 -9.85 27.43
C GLY A 535 13.92 -8.70 27.61
N VAL A 536 13.28 -8.32 26.50
CA VAL A 536 12.35 -7.18 26.44
C VAL A 536 11.06 -7.43 27.23
N ASP A 537 10.55 -8.66 27.23
CA ASP A 537 9.31 -9.02 27.92
C ASP A 537 9.34 -8.69 29.42
N LYS A 538 10.53 -8.77 30.03
CA LYS A 538 10.70 -8.43 31.44
C LYS A 538 10.46 -6.95 31.75
N ILE A 539 10.78 -6.05 30.81
CA ILE A 539 10.53 -4.61 30.96
C ILE A 539 9.04 -4.31 31.00
N PHE A 540 8.26 -5.01 30.17
CA PHE A 540 6.84 -4.72 29.94
C PHE A 540 5.88 -5.64 30.70
N GLU A 541 6.37 -6.55 31.55
CA GLU A 541 5.54 -7.50 32.32
C GLU A 541 4.37 -6.81 33.05
N ASN A 542 4.65 -5.74 33.80
CA ASN A 542 3.63 -4.99 34.53
C ASN A 542 2.69 -4.20 33.60
N MET A 543 3.22 -3.69 32.49
CA MET A 543 2.43 -2.98 31.48
C MET A 543 1.45 -3.93 30.77
N ASN A 544 1.89 -5.13 30.43
CA ASN A 544 1.04 -6.18 29.82
C ASN A 544 -0.07 -6.63 30.79
N LEU A 545 0.24 -6.78 32.09
CA LEU A 545 -0.76 -7.11 33.10
C LEU A 545 -1.85 -6.02 33.25
N GLU A 546 -1.45 -4.75 33.29
CA GLU A 546 -2.42 -3.63 33.33
C GLU A 546 -3.19 -3.50 32.01
N TYR A 547 -2.56 -3.79 30.86
CA TYR A 547 -3.24 -3.81 29.57
C TYR A 547 -4.39 -4.84 29.53
N GLU A 548 -4.13 -6.07 29.95
CA GLU A 548 -5.14 -7.14 30.05
C GLU A 548 -6.21 -6.83 31.10
N LYS A 549 -5.84 -6.18 32.21
CA LYS A 549 -6.81 -5.70 33.22
C LYS A 549 -7.81 -4.73 32.59
N TYR A 550 -7.36 -3.79 31.77
CA TYR A 550 -8.22 -2.79 31.13
C TYR A 550 -8.92 -3.27 29.85
N GLU A 551 -8.67 -4.50 29.37
CA GLU A 551 -9.51 -5.16 28.34
C GLU A 551 -10.97 -5.23 28.77
N LYS A 552 -11.23 -5.43 30.06
CA LYS A 552 -12.59 -5.49 30.61
C LYS A 552 -13.31 -4.14 30.59
N ILE A 553 -12.57 -3.03 30.48
CA ILE A 553 -13.10 -1.66 30.52
C ILE A 553 -13.18 -1.07 29.12
N ILE A 554 -12.11 -1.18 28.34
CA ILE A 554 -12.05 -0.73 26.94
C ILE A 554 -11.70 -1.94 26.09
N PRO A 555 -12.66 -2.81 25.73
CA PRO A 555 -12.38 -3.99 24.94
C PRO A 555 -11.86 -3.61 23.55
N THR A 556 -10.82 -4.31 23.08
CA THR A 556 -10.21 -4.13 21.74
C THR A 556 -10.10 -5.43 20.95
N LYS A 557 -10.16 -6.59 21.61
CA LYS A 557 -10.03 -7.93 20.99
C LYS A 557 -11.29 -8.34 20.23
N TYR A 558 -11.58 -7.68 19.10
CA TYR A 558 -12.82 -7.86 18.34
C TYR A 558 -12.96 -9.22 17.65
N SER A 559 -11.88 -9.96 17.39
CA SER A 559 -11.94 -11.31 16.80
C SER A 559 -12.77 -12.27 17.64
N GLN A 560 -12.72 -12.12 18.98
CA GLN A 560 -13.47 -12.92 19.95
C GLN A 560 -15.00 -12.71 19.88
N PHE A 561 -15.44 -11.68 19.14
CA PHE A 561 -16.83 -11.25 19.04
C PHE A 561 -17.38 -11.36 17.62
N GLU A 562 -16.64 -11.93 16.66
CA GLU A 562 -17.08 -12.10 15.26
C GLU A 562 -18.40 -12.87 15.11
N ASN A 563 -18.76 -13.69 16.10
CA ASN A 563 -19.98 -14.50 16.11
C ASN A 563 -21.09 -13.92 17.03
N LYS A 564 -20.91 -12.74 17.62
CA LYS A 564 -21.86 -12.08 18.53
C LYS A 564 -22.59 -10.92 17.84
N MET A 565 -23.69 -10.44 18.44
CA MET A 565 -24.57 -9.39 17.92
C MET A 565 -23.79 -8.22 17.28
N SER A 566 -24.19 -7.78 16.08
CA SER A 566 -23.39 -6.89 15.21
C SER A 566 -22.94 -5.58 15.88
N GLU A 567 -23.70 -5.08 16.85
CA GLU A 567 -23.42 -3.80 17.51
C GLU A 567 -22.25 -3.89 18.50
N GLU A 568 -22.10 -4.99 19.25
CA GLU A 568 -20.98 -5.16 20.19
C GLU A 568 -19.66 -5.29 19.46
N TYR A 569 -19.64 -6.13 18.41
CA TYR A 569 -18.48 -6.29 17.53
C TYR A 569 -18.03 -4.94 16.93
N GLN A 570 -18.97 -4.14 16.43
CA GLN A 570 -18.67 -2.81 15.89
C GLN A 570 -18.05 -1.87 16.93
N LYS A 571 -18.56 -1.86 18.18
CA LYS A 571 -18.04 -1.01 19.26
C LYS A 571 -16.61 -1.40 19.67
N ILE A 572 -16.33 -2.70 19.79
CA ILE A 572 -15.00 -3.21 20.15
C ILE A 572 -14.00 -2.95 19.03
N ARG A 573 -14.41 -3.21 17.78
CA ARG A 573 -13.61 -2.90 16.59
C ARG A 573 -13.28 -1.41 16.52
N ASN A 574 -14.26 -0.54 16.77
CA ASN A 574 -14.06 0.90 16.85
C ASN A 574 -13.01 1.30 17.90
N ASN A 575 -13.06 0.71 19.11
CA ASN A 575 -12.08 0.99 20.16
C ASN A 575 -10.65 0.70 19.69
N PHE A 576 -10.43 -0.44 19.04
CA PHE A 576 -9.11 -0.80 18.50
C PHE A 576 -8.62 0.26 17.50
N TYR A 577 -9.39 0.56 16.45
CA TYR A 577 -8.97 1.51 15.41
C TYR A 577 -8.79 2.93 15.93
N MET A 578 -9.65 3.39 16.84
CA MET A 578 -9.55 4.70 17.47
C MET A 578 -8.28 4.84 18.33
N LEU A 579 -7.96 3.82 19.14
CA LEU A 579 -6.75 3.81 19.95
C LEU A 579 -5.49 3.67 19.08
N TRP A 580 -5.53 2.84 18.05
CA TRP A 580 -4.43 2.68 17.10
C TRP A 580 -4.10 4.00 16.39
N GLU A 581 -5.12 4.71 15.90
CA GLU A 581 -4.92 6.01 15.27
C GLU A 581 -4.39 7.05 16.25
N ALA A 582 -4.94 7.10 17.46
CA ALA A 582 -4.47 8.00 18.51
C ALA A 582 -2.98 7.74 18.80
N ALA A 583 -2.56 6.48 18.87
CA ALA A 583 -1.17 6.08 19.05
C ALA A 583 -0.28 6.48 17.86
N GLU A 584 -0.71 6.22 16.63
CA GLU A 584 0.03 6.58 15.41
C GLU A 584 0.22 8.09 15.29
N ASN A 585 -0.80 8.88 15.64
CA ASN A 585 -0.70 10.34 15.66
C ASN A 585 0.23 10.82 16.77
N LEU A 586 0.20 10.25 17.98
CA LEU A 586 1.18 10.59 19.02
C LEU A 586 2.62 10.30 18.57
N LYS A 587 2.85 9.12 17.99
CA LYS A 587 4.15 8.74 17.44
C LYS A 587 4.62 9.78 16.41
N LYS A 588 3.79 10.09 15.40
CA LYS A 588 4.13 11.10 14.39
C LYS A 588 4.38 12.47 15.02
N GLU A 589 3.54 12.91 15.95
CA GLU A 589 3.67 14.23 16.57
C GLU A 589 4.97 14.38 17.36
N PHE A 590 5.38 13.39 18.14
CA PHE A 590 6.62 13.45 18.91
C PHE A 590 7.89 13.31 18.05
N PHE A 591 7.82 12.64 16.90
CA PHE A 591 9.00 12.30 16.10
C PHE A 591 9.12 13.06 14.77
N THR A 592 8.29 14.09 14.51
CA THR A 592 8.36 14.90 13.28
C THR A 592 9.07 16.26 13.41
N SER A 593 9.40 16.74 14.62
CA SER A 593 10.18 17.98 14.79
C SER A 593 10.75 18.17 16.20
N ASP A 594 12.04 18.54 16.28
CA ASP A 594 12.77 18.85 17.51
C ASP A 594 12.16 20.04 18.26
N GLY A 595 11.50 19.78 19.39
CA GLY A 595 11.00 20.82 20.29
C GLY A 595 9.64 20.53 20.92
N ARG A 596 8.91 19.50 20.47
CA ARG A 596 7.63 19.10 21.08
C ARG A 596 7.85 18.27 22.34
N LEU A 597 7.62 18.86 23.50
CA LEU A 597 7.77 18.18 24.78
C LEU A 597 6.47 17.54 25.28
N ARG A 598 5.31 18.12 24.92
CA ARG A 598 4.01 17.75 25.48
C ARG A 598 2.89 17.90 24.45
N THR A 599 1.92 16.99 24.47
CA THR A 599 0.72 17.05 23.62
C THR A 599 -0.53 16.53 24.34
N ARG A 600 -1.71 16.89 23.82
CA ARG A 600 -3.01 16.30 24.18
C ARG A 600 -3.89 16.21 22.94
N PHE A 601 -4.90 15.35 22.97
CA PHE A 601 -5.88 15.26 21.89
C PHE A 601 -6.94 16.36 22.02
N ASP A 602 -7.31 16.98 20.91
CA ASP A 602 -8.42 17.94 20.83
C ASP A 602 -8.94 18.03 19.39
N ALA A 603 -10.10 18.65 19.23
CA ALA A 603 -10.69 18.91 17.93
C ALA A 603 -9.86 19.92 17.11
N PRO A 604 -9.91 19.89 15.77
CA PRO A 604 -9.25 20.87 14.92
C PRO A 604 -9.88 22.25 15.14
N ARG A 605 -9.20 23.13 15.88
CA ARG A 605 -9.59 24.54 16.07
C ARG A 605 -8.41 25.44 15.74
N ASN A 606 -8.69 26.62 15.20
CA ASN A 606 -7.70 27.68 15.00
C ASN A 606 -7.19 28.19 16.37
N TYR A 607 -6.24 27.48 16.98
CA TYR A 607 -5.61 27.92 18.23
C TYR A 607 -4.28 28.62 17.93
N GLU A 608 -4.09 29.76 18.58
CA GLU A 608 -2.79 30.40 18.73
C GLU A 608 -1.88 29.47 19.55
N LYS A 609 -0.68 29.19 19.01
CA LYS A 609 0.42 28.52 19.70
C LYS A 609 0.74 29.28 21.00
N ARG A 610 0.24 28.81 22.14
CA ARG A 610 0.83 29.16 23.45
C ARG A 610 1.94 28.16 23.75
N ASN A 611 3.05 28.69 24.25
CA ASN A 611 4.33 28.02 24.42
C ASN A 611 4.21 26.63 25.09
N ASP A 612 4.91 25.66 24.50
CA ASP A 612 5.28 24.31 24.97
C ASP A 612 4.26 23.16 24.94
N ILE A 613 2.96 23.42 24.73
CA ILE A 613 1.93 22.35 24.59
C ILE A 613 1.37 22.31 23.17
N HIS A 614 1.61 21.21 22.47
CA HIS A 614 1.02 20.93 21.17
C HIS A 614 -0.37 20.28 21.32
N ILE A 615 -1.20 20.37 20.28
CA ILE A 615 -2.48 19.68 20.21
C ILE A 615 -2.39 18.68 19.07
N THR A 616 -2.46 17.40 19.40
CA THR A 616 -2.64 16.32 18.42
C THR A 616 -4.09 16.35 17.96
N GLN A 617 -4.30 16.78 16.72
CA GLN A 617 -5.64 16.97 16.18
C GLN A 617 -6.24 15.63 15.76
N LEU A 618 -7.42 15.32 16.29
CA LEU A 618 -8.26 14.21 15.83
C LEU A 618 -9.64 14.77 15.51
N LYS A 619 -10.30 14.26 14.46
CA LYS A 619 -11.58 14.80 13.98
C LYS A 619 -12.74 14.48 14.92
N SER A 620 -12.69 13.31 15.55
CA SER A 620 -13.63 12.86 16.58
C SER A 620 -12.90 12.03 17.63
N TRP A 621 -13.54 11.87 18.78
CA TRP A 621 -13.11 10.95 19.83
C TRP A 621 -14.31 10.11 20.19
N LYS A 622 -14.22 8.78 20.03
CA LYS A 622 -15.33 7.87 20.35
C LYS A 622 -14.77 6.57 20.90
N ILE A 623 -14.84 6.42 22.22
CA ILE A 623 -14.40 5.21 22.93
C ILE A 623 -15.60 4.60 23.64
N HIS A 624 -15.80 3.30 23.47
CA HIS A 624 -16.85 2.53 24.10
C HIS A 624 -16.29 1.81 25.33
N THR A 625 -16.71 2.23 26.53
CA THR A 625 -16.37 1.55 27.76
C THR A 625 -17.41 0.48 28.08
N TYR A 626 -16.99 -0.62 28.70
CA TYR A 626 -17.83 -1.73 29.10
C TYR A 626 -17.85 -1.86 30.62
N GLU A 627 -18.99 -1.58 31.23
CA GLU A 627 -19.18 -1.69 32.68
C GLU A 627 -20.57 -2.28 32.97
N ASN A 628 -20.65 -3.22 33.93
CA ASN A 628 -21.91 -3.87 34.33
C ASN A 628 -22.73 -4.43 33.16
N GLU A 629 -22.06 -5.06 32.19
CA GLU A 629 -22.68 -5.63 30.97
C GLU A 629 -23.30 -4.59 30.00
N ILE A 630 -22.97 -3.31 30.17
CA ILE A 630 -23.50 -2.22 29.34
C ILE A 630 -22.35 -1.43 28.73
N PHE A 631 -22.46 -1.18 27.42
CA PHE A 631 -21.55 -0.27 26.72
C PHE A 631 -21.96 1.18 26.91
N ASN A 632 -21.05 1.99 27.44
CA ASN A 632 -21.16 3.45 27.52
C ASN A 632 -20.24 4.09 26.48
N THR A 633 -20.67 5.20 25.86
CA THR A 633 -19.87 5.88 24.83
C THR A 633 -19.29 7.18 25.36
N VAL A 634 -17.97 7.29 25.37
CA VAL A 634 -17.22 8.50 25.72
C VAL A 634 -16.89 9.26 24.43
N THR A 635 -17.38 10.49 24.32
CA THR A 635 -17.16 11.35 23.15
C THR A 635 -16.28 12.58 23.44
N ASP A 636 -16.00 12.85 24.71
CA ASP A 636 -15.12 13.94 25.12
C ASP A 636 -13.65 13.58 24.94
N TYR A 637 -12.89 14.48 24.34
CA TYR A 637 -11.43 14.35 24.22
C TYR A 637 -10.77 14.25 25.60
N PRO A 638 -9.78 13.36 25.76
CA PRO A 638 -9.09 13.21 27.04
C PRO A 638 -8.28 14.48 27.37
N ARG A 639 -8.42 14.95 28.61
CA ARG A 639 -7.63 16.08 29.13
C ARG A 639 -6.21 15.69 29.57
N HIS A 640 -5.84 14.42 29.42
CA HIS A 640 -4.51 13.93 29.78
C HIS A 640 -3.46 14.54 28.85
N ILE A 641 -2.32 14.94 29.43
CA ILE A 641 -1.20 15.52 28.69
C ILE A 641 -0.12 14.44 28.61
N PHE A 642 0.18 14.00 27.40
CA PHE A 642 1.26 13.07 27.11
C PHE A 642 2.56 13.85 26.91
N THR A 643 3.67 13.28 27.36
CA THR A 643 5.00 13.87 27.22
C THR A 643 5.89 13.02 26.33
N ILE A 644 6.84 13.67 25.64
CA ILE A 644 7.80 12.95 24.80
C ILE A 644 8.62 11.93 25.61
N LYS A 645 8.96 12.27 26.87
CA LYS A 645 9.72 11.39 27.76
C LYS A 645 9.00 10.09 28.08
N GLU A 646 7.67 10.12 28.21
CA GLU A 646 6.88 8.90 28.43
C GLU A 646 6.94 8.00 27.21
N ILE A 647 6.75 8.57 26.02
CA ILE A 647 6.80 7.84 24.77
C ILE A 647 8.21 7.30 24.49
N GLU A 648 9.24 8.11 24.67
CA GLU A 648 10.66 7.72 24.53
C GLU A 648 11.00 6.55 25.45
N LYS A 649 10.63 6.61 26.74
CA LYS A 649 10.93 5.52 27.71
C LYS A 649 10.32 4.19 27.25
N ILE A 650 9.13 4.25 26.67
CA ILE A 650 8.40 3.09 26.17
C ILE A 650 9.07 2.54 24.90
N VAL A 651 9.28 3.36 23.88
CA VAL A 651 9.84 2.89 22.59
C VAL A 651 11.32 2.49 22.70
N LYS A 652 12.08 3.09 23.63
CA LYS A 652 13.52 2.84 23.80
C LYS A 652 13.84 1.37 24.10
N ALA A 653 13.01 0.69 24.89
CA ALA A 653 13.20 -0.71 25.22
C ALA A 653 13.02 -1.63 24.00
N ASP A 654 11.95 -1.43 23.23
CA ASP A 654 11.68 -2.19 22.01
C ASP A 654 12.77 -1.95 20.95
N ILE A 655 13.18 -0.69 20.74
CA ILE A 655 14.25 -0.32 19.80
C ILE A 655 15.59 -0.94 20.20
N TYR A 656 15.97 -0.91 21.48
CA TYR A 656 17.20 -1.56 21.95
C TYR A 656 17.15 -3.07 21.81
N GLY A 657 16.03 -3.69 22.18
CA GLY A 657 15.83 -5.13 21.99
C GLY A 657 16.03 -5.56 20.55
N MET A 658 15.45 -4.82 19.60
CA MET A 658 15.63 -5.05 18.17
C MET A 658 17.09 -4.82 17.73
N LEU A 659 17.70 -3.67 18.02
CA LEU A 659 19.08 -3.38 17.58
C LEU A 659 20.08 -4.37 18.19
N ARG A 660 19.84 -4.82 19.43
CA ARG A 660 20.64 -5.85 20.08
C ARG A 660 20.54 -7.18 19.35
N LYS A 661 19.35 -7.64 18.93
CA LYS A 661 19.22 -8.88 18.15
C LYS A 661 20.06 -8.84 16.88
N PHE A 662 20.16 -7.68 16.24
CA PHE A 662 20.90 -7.50 14.99
C PHE A 662 22.39 -7.30 15.17
N LEU A 663 22.77 -6.35 16.02
CA LEU A 663 24.12 -5.81 16.05
C LEU A 663 25.01 -6.50 17.07
N ASN A 664 24.46 -7.24 18.05
CA ASN A 664 25.25 -7.79 19.15
C ASN A 664 26.30 -8.80 18.68
N THR A 665 26.00 -9.61 17.67
CA THR A 665 26.98 -10.54 17.08
C THR A 665 28.12 -9.76 16.43
N TYR A 666 27.82 -8.79 15.56
CA TYR A 666 28.83 -7.94 14.92
C TYR A 666 29.65 -7.12 15.92
N TYR A 667 29.00 -6.65 16.98
CA TYR A 667 29.64 -5.89 18.04
C TYR A 667 30.65 -6.75 18.81
N LYS A 668 30.25 -7.95 19.22
CA LYS A 668 31.13 -8.90 19.95
C LYS A 668 32.29 -9.39 19.09
N GLU A 669 32.07 -9.57 17.80
CA GLU A 669 33.11 -9.99 16.84
C GLU A 669 34.00 -8.83 16.36
N GLY A 670 33.69 -7.57 16.73
CA GLY A 670 34.46 -6.38 16.34
C GLY A 670 34.23 -5.91 14.90
N LEU A 671 33.35 -6.58 14.15
CA LEU A 671 33.06 -6.30 12.74
C LEU A 671 32.39 -4.93 12.52
N LEU A 672 31.65 -4.41 13.52
CA LEU A 672 31.00 -3.09 13.39
C LEU A 672 31.99 -1.95 13.12
N PHE A 673 33.22 -2.08 13.62
CA PHE A 673 34.26 -1.06 13.45
C PHE A 673 34.94 -1.12 12.07
N GLU A 674 34.71 -2.19 11.31
CA GLU A 674 35.22 -2.36 9.95
C GLU A 674 34.31 -1.70 8.90
N TYR A 675 33.07 -1.37 9.26
CA TYR A 675 32.15 -0.68 8.34
C TYR A 675 32.56 0.78 8.14
N SER A 676 32.72 1.15 6.87
CA SER A 676 32.99 2.53 6.44
C SER A 676 31.78 3.43 6.59
N LEU A 677 30.58 2.85 6.53
CA LEU A 677 29.31 3.57 6.54
C LEU A 677 28.23 2.74 7.23
N ILE A 678 27.44 3.36 8.11
CA ILE A 678 26.15 2.80 8.56
C ILE A 678 25.03 3.72 8.12
N LYS A 679 24.09 3.18 7.35
CA LYS A 679 22.96 3.90 6.78
C LYS A 679 21.65 3.44 7.40
N LEU A 680 20.89 4.38 7.94
CA LEU A 680 19.54 4.16 8.42
C LEU A 680 18.53 4.50 7.30
N SER A 681 17.61 3.58 7.02
CA SER A 681 16.51 3.72 6.07
C SER A 681 15.16 3.43 6.74
N GLY A 682 14.07 3.79 6.08
CA GLY A 682 12.71 3.52 6.54
C GLY A 682 12.12 4.64 7.42
N GLN A 683 10.80 4.58 7.65
CA GLN A 683 10.08 5.64 8.36
C GLN A 683 10.36 5.64 9.86
N SER A 684 10.64 4.48 10.44
CA SER A 684 10.76 4.32 11.88
C SER A 684 12.11 4.78 12.41
N THR A 685 13.17 4.74 11.59
CA THR A 685 14.52 5.26 11.96
C THR A 685 14.57 6.78 12.14
N LYS A 686 13.50 7.50 11.81
CA LYS A 686 13.34 8.95 12.06
C LYS A 686 13.26 9.29 13.55
N ILE A 687 12.81 8.35 14.35
CA ILE A 687 12.72 8.48 15.79
C ILE A 687 14.14 8.69 16.33
N SER A 688 14.40 9.85 16.95
CA SER A 688 15.72 10.22 17.50
C SER A 688 16.28 9.16 18.46
N THR A 689 15.40 8.47 19.18
CA THR A 689 15.74 7.34 20.05
C THR A 689 16.48 6.22 19.31
N PHE A 690 16.21 5.96 18.02
CA PHE A 690 17.00 4.97 17.25
C PHE A 690 18.47 5.33 17.22
N GLN A 691 18.80 6.61 17.01
CA GLN A 691 20.19 7.05 16.96
C GLN A 691 20.84 7.00 18.34
N GLU A 692 20.10 7.38 19.38
CA GLU A 692 20.58 7.33 20.75
C GLU A 692 20.94 5.89 21.12
N VAL A 693 20.05 4.95 20.84
CA VAL A 693 20.26 3.53 21.10
C VAL A 693 21.39 2.95 20.23
N LEU A 694 21.50 3.36 18.96
CA LEU A 694 22.55 2.88 18.05
C LEU A 694 23.96 3.27 18.54
N LYS A 695 24.10 4.37 19.29
CA LYS A 695 25.38 4.79 19.89
C LYS A 695 25.91 3.85 20.96
N GLU A 696 25.07 2.95 21.50
CA GLU A 696 25.52 1.88 22.39
C GLU A 696 26.36 0.82 21.65
N PHE A 697 26.16 0.69 20.33
CA PHE A 697 26.87 -0.30 19.51
C PHE A 697 27.99 0.32 18.66
N VAL A 698 27.79 1.55 18.15
CA VAL A 698 28.68 2.16 17.15
C VAL A 698 29.01 3.62 17.48
N PRO A 699 30.27 4.07 17.28
CA PRO A 699 30.62 5.48 17.41
C PRO A 699 29.77 6.38 16.51
N GLY A 700 29.20 7.45 17.08
CA GLY A 700 28.26 8.31 16.36
C GLY A 700 28.80 8.98 15.07
N LYS A 701 30.12 9.06 14.88
CA LYS A 701 30.73 9.61 13.64
C LYS A 701 30.63 8.66 12.44
N MET A 702 30.41 7.37 12.65
CA MET A 702 30.25 6.36 11.59
C MET A 702 28.81 6.27 11.06
N ILE A 703 27.87 6.92 11.74
CA ILE A 703 26.44 6.91 11.40
C ILE A 703 26.17 8.09 10.46
N GLU A 704 25.85 7.81 9.20
CA GLU A 704 25.48 8.88 8.27
C GLU A 704 24.01 9.23 8.39
N TYR A 705 23.72 10.32 9.09
CA TYR A 705 22.38 10.89 9.25
C TYR A 705 22.29 12.27 8.60
N LYS A 706 21.16 12.56 7.94
CA LYS A 706 20.79 13.92 7.54
C LYS A 706 19.89 14.51 8.64
N GLU A 707 20.27 15.65 9.24
CA GLU A 707 19.31 16.46 10.02
C GLU A 707 18.15 16.86 9.11
N LEU A 708 16.91 16.54 9.50
CA LEU A 708 15.75 16.60 8.61
C LEU A 708 15.00 17.93 8.72
N SER A 709 14.84 18.63 7.59
CA SER A 709 13.72 19.55 7.39
C SER A 709 12.47 18.80 6.89
N HIS A 710 11.29 19.43 6.89
CA HIS A 710 10.07 18.82 6.33
C HIS A 710 10.18 18.39 4.85
N ARG A 711 11.10 18.97 4.08
CA ARG A 711 11.39 18.55 2.69
C ARG A 711 12.21 17.27 2.65
N ASP A 712 13.09 17.06 3.63
CA ASP A 712 13.95 15.89 3.72
C ASP A 712 13.17 14.65 4.24
N ASP A 713 11.99 14.86 4.85
CA ASP A 713 11.06 13.81 5.30
C ASP A 713 10.52 12.94 4.14
N TYR A 714 10.30 13.58 2.99
CA TYR A 714 9.92 12.93 1.73
C TYR A 714 11.11 12.23 1.07
N GLU A 715 12.31 12.85 1.12
CA GLU A 715 13.53 12.32 0.50
C GLU A 715 13.92 10.95 1.10
N LEU A 716 13.82 10.77 2.42
CA LEU A 716 14.04 9.46 3.06
C LEU A 716 13.04 8.40 2.61
N LYS A 717 11.77 8.78 2.38
CA LYS A 717 10.71 7.84 2.00
C LYS A 717 10.80 7.44 0.53
N LEU A 718 11.46 8.23 -0.30
CA LEU A 718 11.63 7.99 -1.73
C LEU A 718 13.02 7.43 -2.06
N ASN A 719 13.93 7.29 -1.09
CA ASN A 719 15.30 6.81 -1.31
C ASN A 719 15.39 5.47 -2.04
N CYS A 720 14.57 4.49 -1.64
CA CYS A 720 14.50 3.18 -2.28
C CYS A 720 14.04 3.33 -3.74
N LEU A 721 12.93 4.05 -3.95
CA LEU A 721 12.39 4.32 -5.28
C LEU A 721 13.39 5.05 -6.18
N ASP A 722 14.05 6.10 -5.67
CA ASP A 722 15.06 6.88 -6.38
C ASP A 722 16.25 6.01 -6.79
N GLY A 723 16.74 5.17 -5.88
CA GLY A 723 17.81 4.22 -6.15
C GLY A 723 17.49 3.28 -7.31
N ALA A 724 16.30 2.67 -7.27
CA ALA A 724 15.82 1.78 -8.31
C ALA A 724 15.67 2.49 -9.67
N ILE A 725 15.07 3.68 -9.70
CA ILE A 725 14.89 4.47 -10.93
C ILE A 725 16.25 4.86 -11.50
N LYS A 726 17.15 5.40 -10.68
CA LYS A 726 18.49 5.81 -11.11
C LYS A 726 19.28 4.63 -11.65
N TYR A 727 19.21 3.48 -11.00
CA TYR A 727 19.91 2.29 -11.45
C TYR A 727 19.51 1.87 -12.86
N LEU A 728 18.20 1.69 -13.08
CA LEU A 728 17.68 1.27 -14.38
C LEU A 728 17.98 2.29 -15.47
N ASP A 729 17.92 3.58 -15.13
CA ASP A 729 18.17 4.67 -16.06
C ASP A 729 19.65 4.83 -16.42
N TYR A 730 20.55 4.80 -15.43
CA TYR A 730 21.98 4.90 -15.65
C TYR A 730 22.53 3.69 -16.42
N LYS A 731 21.98 2.50 -16.19
CA LYS A 731 22.27 1.30 -16.99
C LYS A 731 21.81 1.49 -18.43
N ARG A 732 20.61 2.04 -18.64
CA ARG A 732 20.06 2.35 -19.97
C ARG A 732 20.91 3.38 -20.74
N PHE A 733 21.49 4.36 -20.06
CA PHE A 733 22.37 5.37 -20.66
C PHE A 733 23.86 4.97 -20.71
N GLY A 734 24.24 3.84 -20.11
CA GLY A 734 25.63 3.39 -20.05
C GLY A 734 26.54 4.28 -19.18
N HIS A 735 25.98 4.99 -18.21
CA HIS A 735 26.73 5.90 -17.34
C HIS A 735 27.48 5.16 -16.23
N ILE A 736 26.85 4.12 -15.68
CA ILE A 736 27.40 3.27 -14.63
C ILE A 736 27.11 1.83 -15.03
N ASP A 737 28.15 1.02 -15.13
CA ASP A 737 28.04 -0.43 -15.19
C ASP A 737 28.10 -0.99 -13.76
N VAL A 738 27.18 -1.88 -13.43
CA VAL A 738 27.04 -2.39 -12.06
C VAL A 738 27.00 -3.90 -12.10
N GLU A 739 27.95 -4.51 -11.41
CA GLU A 739 27.93 -5.93 -11.09
C GLU A 739 27.39 -6.08 -9.67
N ILE A 740 26.28 -6.80 -9.52
CA ILE A 740 25.69 -7.10 -8.21
C ILE A 740 25.87 -8.59 -7.97
N VAL A 741 26.68 -8.93 -6.98
CA VAL A 741 26.91 -10.31 -6.56
C VAL A 741 26.27 -10.50 -5.20
N ASN A 742 25.23 -11.33 -5.15
CA ASN A 742 24.69 -11.81 -3.88
C ASN A 742 25.65 -12.87 -3.33
N GLU A 743 26.32 -12.56 -2.21
CA GLU A 743 27.09 -13.56 -1.47
C GLU A 743 26.13 -14.50 -0.70
N VAL A 744 26.55 -15.75 -0.52
CA VAL A 744 25.73 -16.76 0.18
C VAL A 744 25.39 -16.24 1.59
N PRO A 745 24.11 -16.20 1.97
CA PRO A 745 23.72 -15.75 3.29
C PRO A 745 24.36 -16.61 4.39
N LEU A 746 24.77 -15.96 5.48
CA LEU A 746 25.02 -16.66 6.74
C LEU A 746 23.68 -17.22 7.22
N VAL A 747 23.47 -18.54 7.09
CA VAL A 747 22.25 -19.18 7.61
C VAL A 747 22.44 -19.36 9.12
N PRO A 748 21.74 -18.59 9.97
CA PRO A 748 21.91 -18.68 11.42
C PRO A 748 21.09 -19.83 12.01
N TYR A 749 20.47 -20.66 11.17
CA TYR A 749 19.58 -21.74 11.57
C TYR A 749 20.13 -23.12 11.21
N SER A 750 19.91 -24.09 12.07
CA SER A 750 20.11 -25.51 11.75
C SER A 750 18.75 -26.22 11.64
N VAL A 751 18.62 -27.13 10.66
CA VAL A 751 17.41 -27.90 10.40
C VAL A 751 17.64 -29.34 10.78
N TRP A 752 16.75 -29.89 11.59
CA TRP A 752 16.85 -31.23 12.14
C TRP A 752 15.59 -32.02 11.85
N VAL A 753 15.73 -33.32 11.61
CA VAL A 753 14.62 -34.23 11.36
C VAL A 753 14.74 -35.45 12.26
N GLU A 754 13.61 -35.99 12.72
CA GLU A 754 13.58 -37.16 13.59
C GLU A 754 13.75 -38.46 12.78
N LYS A 755 14.67 -39.33 13.20
CA LYS A 755 14.81 -40.70 12.69
C LYS A 755 13.73 -41.63 13.24
N TYR A 756 13.69 -42.87 12.74
CA TYR A 756 12.77 -43.90 13.22
C TYR A 756 13.01 -44.31 14.69
N ASP A 757 14.20 -44.03 15.23
CA ASP A 757 14.60 -44.34 16.61
C ASP A 757 14.42 -43.15 17.58
N GLY A 758 13.78 -42.08 17.12
CA GLY A 758 13.56 -40.85 17.89
C GLY A 758 14.77 -39.93 17.99
N LYS A 759 15.93 -40.30 17.43
CA LYS A 759 17.09 -39.40 17.39
C LYS A 759 16.92 -38.33 16.32
N ARG A 760 17.20 -37.09 16.67
CA ARG A 760 17.25 -35.98 15.71
C ARG A 760 18.56 -36.02 14.94
N VAL A 761 18.48 -35.84 13.64
CA VAL A 761 19.65 -35.72 12.76
C VAL A 761 19.58 -34.39 12.05
N GLU A 762 20.72 -33.71 12.07
CA GLU A 762 20.92 -32.45 11.39
C GLU A 762 20.93 -32.67 9.88
N MET A 763 20.00 -32.03 9.18
CA MET A 763 19.89 -32.03 7.73
C MET A 763 20.65 -30.84 7.14
N ILE A 764 20.55 -29.67 7.79
CA ILE A 764 21.20 -28.43 7.38
C ILE A 764 21.92 -27.87 8.60
N GLN A 765 23.22 -27.63 8.47
CA GLN A 765 24.08 -27.07 9.51
C GLN A 765 24.09 -25.54 9.47
N THR A 766 24.23 -24.92 10.64
CA THR A 766 24.56 -23.49 10.75
C THR A 766 25.95 -23.26 10.15
N SER A 767 26.02 -22.61 8.97
CA SER A 767 27.24 -22.48 8.18
C SER A 767 27.71 -21.02 8.10
N ARG A 768 29.04 -20.81 8.19
CA ARG A 768 29.69 -19.49 8.01
C ARG A 768 30.14 -19.19 6.58
N LYS A 769 30.07 -20.17 5.65
CA LYS A 769 30.34 -20.06 4.20
C LYS A 769 30.47 -21.48 3.63
N ALA A 770 29.45 -21.95 2.89
CA ALA A 770 29.54 -23.10 1.98
C ALA A 770 28.34 -23.12 1.01
N ASP A 771 28.49 -23.82 -0.11
CA ASP A 771 27.51 -24.09 -1.18
C ASP A 771 26.14 -24.60 -0.67
N ILE A 772 25.19 -24.80 -1.60
CA ILE A 772 23.86 -25.41 -1.36
C ILE A 772 24.00 -26.58 -0.38
N LEU A 773 23.39 -26.44 0.80
CA LEU A 773 23.42 -27.46 1.83
C LEU A 773 22.32 -28.47 1.53
N VAL A 774 22.67 -29.75 1.46
CA VAL A 774 21.74 -30.84 1.17
C VAL A 774 21.85 -31.90 2.25
N GLY A 775 20.73 -32.19 2.91
CA GLY A 775 20.53 -33.34 3.79
C GLY A 775 19.54 -34.32 3.17
N GLN A 776 19.70 -35.60 3.49
CA GLN A 776 18.77 -36.64 3.04
C GLN A 776 18.41 -37.61 4.16
N ILE A 777 17.17 -38.08 4.15
CA ILE A 777 16.69 -39.08 5.10
C ILE A 777 15.69 -40.04 4.46
N ASP A 778 15.89 -41.33 4.73
CA ASP A 778 15.02 -42.40 4.27
C ASP A 778 13.92 -42.73 5.29
N LYS A 779 12.71 -42.92 4.78
CA LYS A 779 11.53 -43.38 5.53
C LYS A 779 10.81 -44.45 4.71
N LYS A 780 9.93 -45.22 5.35
CA LYS A 780 9.02 -46.11 4.61
C LYS A 780 8.09 -45.28 3.73
N SER A 781 7.74 -45.82 2.56
CA SER A 781 6.76 -45.22 1.64
C SER A 781 5.41 -44.89 2.29
N SER A 782 5.03 -45.59 3.35
CA SER A 782 3.80 -45.32 4.12
C SER A 782 3.91 -44.13 5.10
N ALA A 783 5.00 -43.36 5.08
CA ALA A 783 5.16 -42.22 5.96
C ALA A 783 4.28 -41.06 5.47
N GLU A 784 3.25 -40.72 6.24
CA GLU A 784 2.32 -39.62 5.94
C GLU A 784 2.90 -38.24 6.29
N GLU A 785 3.86 -38.17 7.22
CA GLU A 785 4.40 -36.92 7.73
C GLU A 785 5.90 -36.98 8.03
N LEU A 786 6.60 -35.87 7.79
CA LEU A 786 7.98 -35.65 8.23
C LEU A 786 8.03 -34.46 9.19
N LYS A 787 8.40 -34.72 10.45
CA LYS A 787 8.61 -33.68 11.47
C LYS A 787 9.99 -33.04 11.34
N ILE A 788 10.02 -31.72 11.34
CA ILE A 788 11.19 -30.88 11.11
C ILE A 788 11.33 -29.89 12.26
N TYR A 789 12.55 -29.69 12.74
CA TYR A 789 12.88 -28.81 13.86
C TYR A 789 13.91 -27.78 13.42
N VAL A 790 13.66 -26.50 13.71
CA VAL A 790 14.56 -25.39 13.36
C VAL A 790 15.12 -24.77 14.64
N TYR A 791 16.44 -24.68 14.73
CA TYR A 791 17.17 -24.07 15.86
C TYR A 791 17.94 -22.85 15.40
N ASN A 792 18.08 -21.81 16.25
CA ASN A 792 18.97 -20.67 15.98
C ASN A 792 20.44 -20.98 16.32
N ALA A 793 21.32 -20.02 16.05
CA ALA A 793 22.76 -20.09 16.33
C ALA A 793 23.07 -20.24 17.83
N GLU A 794 22.18 -19.78 18.70
CA GLU A 794 22.28 -19.95 20.16
C GLU A 794 21.79 -21.32 20.67
N GLY A 795 21.27 -22.19 19.79
CA GLY A 795 20.78 -23.53 20.15
C GLY A 795 19.37 -23.57 20.74
N GLU A 796 18.64 -22.47 20.68
CA GLU A 796 17.23 -22.39 21.05
C GLU A 796 16.35 -22.97 19.93
N LEU A 797 15.42 -23.85 20.28
CA LEU A 797 14.41 -24.34 19.36
C LEU A 797 13.49 -23.17 18.98
N LYS A 798 13.49 -22.78 17.71
CA LYS A 798 12.61 -21.73 17.19
C LYS A 798 11.30 -22.29 16.67
N LYS A 799 11.33 -23.40 15.94
CA LYS A 799 10.15 -23.89 15.23
C LYS A 799 10.08 -25.40 15.10
N GLU A 800 8.85 -25.91 15.11
CA GLU A 800 8.50 -27.27 14.68
C GLU A 800 7.61 -27.17 13.44
N MET A 801 7.94 -27.90 12.38
CA MET A 801 7.21 -27.91 11.11
C MET A 801 6.90 -29.34 10.69
N ILE A 802 5.85 -29.52 9.89
CA ILE A 802 5.45 -30.81 9.36
C ILE A 802 5.35 -30.71 7.84
N TYR A 803 6.11 -31.53 7.13
CA TYR A 803 5.85 -31.81 5.73
C TYR A 803 4.80 -32.93 5.65
N LYS A 804 3.70 -32.65 4.97
CA LYS A 804 2.65 -33.63 4.70
C LYS A 804 2.96 -34.37 3.40
N ASN A 805 3.23 -35.65 3.53
CA ASN A 805 3.52 -36.52 2.40
C ASN A 805 2.22 -37.08 1.84
N GLU A 806 1.50 -36.24 1.09
CA GLU A 806 0.28 -36.61 0.37
C GLU A 806 0.61 -37.60 -0.76
N ASP A 807 -0.33 -38.48 -1.14
CA ASP A 807 -0.17 -39.50 -2.20
C ASP A 807 -0.14 -38.91 -3.64
N ASP A 808 0.16 -37.62 -3.77
CA ASP A 808 0.22 -36.87 -5.04
C ASP A 808 1.61 -36.99 -5.67
N TYR A 809 1.94 -38.21 -6.11
CA TYR A 809 3.23 -38.54 -6.73
C TYR A 809 3.11 -38.66 -8.25
N GLU A 810 4.03 -38.01 -8.97
CA GLU A 810 4.14 -38.12 -10.43
C GLU A 810 5.23 -39.14 -10.79
N GLU A 811 4.89 -40.07 -11.71
CA GLU A 811 5.86 -41.02 -12.25
C GLU A 811 6.85 -40.28 -13.14
N MET A 812 8.14 -40.30 -12.78
CA MET A 812 9.19 -39.59 -13.49
C MET A 812 10.48 -40.40 -13.49
N ASP A 813 11.17 -40.42 -14.63
CA ASP A 813 12.47 -41.06 -14.73
C ASP A 813 13.59 -40.18 -14.16
N ALA A 814 14.69 -40.79 -13.73
CA ALA A 814 15.84 -40.05 -13.21
C ALA A 814 16.37 -39.01 -14.21
N GLN A 815 16.29 -39.28 -15.51
CA GLN A 815 16.70 -38.35 -16.57
C GLN A 815 15.85 -37.07 -16.62
N GLU A 816 14.62 -37.11 -16.11
CA GLU A 816 13.72 -35.96 -16.03
C GLU A 816 13.86 -35.23 -14.68
N ILE A 817 14.14 -35.96 -13.60
CA ILE A 817 14.32 -35.40 -12.25
C ILE A 817 15.65 -34.63 -12.14
N LEU A 818 16.76 -35.20 -12.61
CA LEU A 818 18.10 -34.63 -12.37
C LEU A 818 18.29 -33.21 -12.96
N PRO A 819 17.78 -32.88 -14.17
CA PRO A 819 17.85 -31.51 -14.69
C PRO A 819 17.10 -30.46 -13.85
N GLU A 820 16.08 -30.86 -13.09
CA GLU A 820 15.33 -29.96 -12.22
C GLU A 820 16.07 -29.66 -10.91
N PHE A 821 16.88 -30.60 -10.42
CA PHE A 821 17.57 -30.53 -9.12
C PHE A 821 19.10 -30.54 -9.26
N VAL A 822 19.62 -29.78 -10.22
CA VAL A 822 21.08 -29.65 -10.47
C VAL A 822 21.81 -29.21 -9.19
N ASN A 823 22.92 -29.89 -8.88
CA ASN A 823 23.71 -29.70 -7.66
C ASN A 823 22.99 -30.04 -6.33
N ILE A 824 21.76 -30.56 -6.38
CA ILE A 824 20.99 -30.96 -5.21
C ILE A 824 20.84 -32.49 -5.16
N ILE A 825 20.38 -33.10 -6.26
CA ILE A 825 20.15 -34.54 -6.37
C ILE A 825 21.09 -35.11 -7.43
N SER A 826 21.82 -36.17 -7.09
CA SER A 826 22.69 -36.89 -8.03
C SER A 826 22.06 -38.20 -8.50
N GLN A 827 22.55 -38.75 -9.63
CA GLN A 827 22.14 -40.07 -10.11
C GLN A 827 22.36 -41.17 -9.05
N ASN A 828 23.44 -41.06 -8.27
CA ASN A 828 23.71 -42.00 -7.19
C ASN A 828 22.64 -41.93 -6.08
N ASP A 829 22.12 -40.73 -5.79
CA ASP A 829 21.08 -40.56 -4.79
C ASP A 829 19.76 -41.20 -5.24
N THR A 830 19.40 -41.10 -6.52
CA THR A 830 18.21 -41.78 -7.07
C THR A 830 18.38 -43.29 -7.16
N ASP A 831 19.59 -43.77 -7.49
CA ASP A 831 19.86 -45.20 -7.69
C ASP A 831 19.85 -45.98 -6.37
N THR A 832 20.25 -45.35 -5.27
CA THR A 832 20.37 -45.95 -3.95
C THR A 832 19.07 -45.98 -3.15
N ILE A 833 17.98 -45.41 -3.67
CA ILE A 833 16.65 -45.52 -3.06
C ILE A 833 16.19 -46.98 -3.20
N GLN A 834 15.82 -47.60 -2.08
CA GLN A 834 15.30 -48.96 -2.06
C GLN A 834 13.81 -48.99 -2.43
N ASN A 835 13.34 -50.12 -2.95
CA ASN A 835 11.90 -50.33 -3.15
C ASN A 835 11.14 -50.15 -1.81
N ASP A 836 9.94 -49.57 -1.90
CA ASP A 836 9.08 -49.23 -0.76
C ASP A 836 9.68 -48.21 0.23
N THR A 837 10.65 -47.42 -0.25
CA THR A 837 11.29 -46.35 0.50
C THR A 837 10.99 -45.01 -0.16
N VAL A 838 10.75 -44.00 0.66
CA VAL A 838 10.74 -42.60 0.26
C VAL A 838 11.95 -41.92 0.87
N ARG A 839 12.72 -41.23 0.03
CA ARG A 839 13.85 -40.40 0.45
C ARG A 839 13.43 -38.95 0.41
N PHE A 840 13.51 -38.28 1.55
CA PHE A 840 13.28 -36.84 1.65
C PHE A 840 14.62 -36.12 1.48
N PHE A 841 14.70 -35.25 0.48
CA PHE A 841 15.81 -34.32 0.31
C PHE A 841 15.43 -32.99 0.95
N VAL A 842 16.27 -32.50 1.85
CA VAL A 842 16.12 -31.23 2.56
C VAL A 842 17.28 -30.34 2.15
N TYR A 843 17.03 -29.25 1.44
CA TYR A 843 18.11 -28.44 0.88
C TYR A 843 17.84 -26.93 0.91
N THR A 844 18.91 -26.14 0.92
CA THR A 844 18.86 -24.68 0.82
C THR A 844 18.94 -24.20 -0.63
N ASP A 845 18.43 -23.01 -0.90
CA ASP A 845 18.57 -22.35 -2.20
C ASP A 845 19.23 -20.98 -1.98
N LEU A 846 20.13 -20.60 -2.89
CA LEU A 846 20.86 -19.33 -2.85
C LEU A 846 19.93 -18.11 -2.90
N ASN A 847 18.73 -18.28 -3.48
CA ASN A 847 17.78 -17.21 -3.69
C ASN A 847 16.59 -17.20 -2.71
N ASN A 848 16.50 -18.15 -1.78
CA ASN A 848 15.35 -18.27 -0.88
C ASN A 848 15.80 -18.39 0.59
N TRP A 849 15.22 -17.55 1.49
CA TRP A 849 15.50 -17.58 2.92
C TRP A 849 14.74 -18.70 3.67
N GLY A 850 15.13 -19.93 3.39
CA GLY A 850 14.50 -21.13 3.93
C GLY A 850 15.11 -22.40 3.36
N PHE A 851 14.37 -23.50 3.44
CA PHE A 851 14.76 -24.77 2.86
C PHE A 851 13.60 -25.42 2.13
N PHE A 852 13.90 -26.27 1.16
CA PHE A 852 12.93 -27.08 0.45
C PHE A 852 12.96 -28.50 0.96
N VAL A 853 11.79 -29.14 0.97
CA VAL A 853 11.64 -30.58 1.13
C VAL A 853 11.06 -31.12 -0.17
N VAL A 854 11.71 -32.12 -0.75
CA VAL A 854 11.18 -32.87 -1.88
C VAL A 854 11.36 -34.37 -1.63
N PRO A 855 10.28 -35.16 -1.66
CA PRO A 855 10.41 -36.61 -1.57
C PRO A 855 10.55 -37.26 -2.94
N ILE A 856 11.42 -38.27 -3.02
CA ILE A 856 11.47 -39.22 -4.13
C ILE A 856 11.19 -40.60 -3.57
N GLN A 857 10.17 -41.25 -4.11
CA GLN A 857 9.80 -42.62 -3.74
C GLN A 857 10.23 -43.59 -4.83
N ARG A 858 10.68 -44.79 -4.43
CA ARG A 858 10.83 -45.92 -5.35
C ARG A 858 9.83 -47.02 -5.04
N LYS A 859 9.10 -47.48 -6.05
CA LYS A 859 8.15 -48.59 -5.95
C LYS A 859 8.22 -49.44 -7.21
N SER A 860 8.42 -50.75 -7.03
CA SER A 860 8.57 -51.70 -8.15
C SER A 860 9.63 -51.26 -9.17
N ASP A 861 10.77 -50.77 -8.69
CA ASP A 861 11.90 -50.23 -9.46
C ASP A 861 11.62 -48.95 -10.27
N GLN A 862 10.41 -48.38 -10.17
CA GLN A 862 10.06 -47.08 -10.75
C GLN A 862 10.22 -45.95 -9.73
N LEU A 863 10.69 -44.78 -10.20
CA LEU A 863 10.80 -43.56 -9.40
C LEU A 863 9.53 -42.72 -9.53
N TYR A 864 9.18 -42.07 -8.42
CA TYR A 864 8.05 -41.18 -8.29
C TYR A 864 8.50 -39.92 -7.56
N LEU A 865 8.25 -38.76 -8.16
CA LEU A 865 8.54 -37.45 -7.57
C LEU A 865 7.30 -36.95 -6.84
N GLY A 866 7.43 -36.65 -5.55
CA GLY A 866 6.35 -36.03 -4.79
C GLY A 866 6.48 -34.50 -4.76
N ARG A 867 5.51 -33.87 -4.12
CA ARG A 867 5.39 -32.41 -4.09
C ARG A 867 6.59 -31.72 -3.44
N LYS A 868 7.32 -30.90 -4.22
CA LYS A 868 8.28 -29.95 -3.68
C LYS A 868 7.57 -28.90 -2.80
N GLN A 869 8.01 -28.74 -1.56
CA GLN A 869 7.45 -27.76 -0.63
C GLN A 869 8.56 -26.90 0.00
N TYR A 870 8.32 -25.59 0.05
CA TYR A 870 9.20 -24.61 0.69
C TYR A 870 8.84 -24.42 2.17
N PHE A 871 9.84 -24.29 3.03
CA PHE A 871 9.72 -23.98 4.45
C PHE A 871 10.63 -22.79 4.80
N PRO A 872 10.06 -21.62 5.19
CA PRO A 872 10.86 -20.50 5.65
C PRO A 872 11.49 -20.79 7.02
N TYR A 873 12.66 -20.20 7.29
CA TYR A 873 13.33 -20.33 8.59
C TYR A 873 12.62 -19.58 9.72
N GLU A 874 12.03 -18.43 9.40
CA GLU A 874 11.27 -17.59 10.32
C GLU A 874 9.76 -17.78 10.07
N ASP A 875 8.93 -17.41 11.05
CA ASP A 875 7.48 -17.45 10.87
C ASP A 875 7.04 -16.56 9.71
N ASN A 876 5.94 -16.95 9.06
CA ASN A 876 5.41 -16.15 7.97
C ASN A 876 5.15 -14.72 8.51
N LEU A 877 5.50 -13.71 7.71
CA LEU A 877 5.14 -12.29 7.89
C LEU A 877 3.67 -12.06 8.32
N SER A 878 2.80 -13.05 8.15
CA SER A 878 1.37 -13.06 8.48
C SER A 878 1.03 -13.31 9.95
N GLU A 879 1.90 -13.89 10.79
CA GLU A 879 1.49 -14.42 12.10
C GLU A 879 1.16 -13.36 13.16
N ASN A 880 1.67 -12.13 13.05
CA ASN A 880 1.33 -11.03 13.95
C ASN A 880 0.81 -9.81 13.18
N SER A 881 -0.41 -9.89 12.66
CA SER A 881 -1.12 -8.70 12.16
C SER A 881 -1.86 -8.05 13.31
N TYR A 882 -1.48 -6.83 13.69
CA TYR A 882 -2.24 -6.06 14.70
C TYR A 882 -3.72 -5.87 14.33
N PHE A 883 -4.06 -6.04 13.05
CA PHE A 883 -5.40 -5.83 12.52
C PHE A 883 -6.22 -7.13 12.38
N ASP A 884 -5.73 -8.25 12.94
CA ASP A 884 -6.47 -9.53 12.99
C ASP A 884 -7.57 -9.56 14.07
N GLY A 885 -7.59 -8.57 14.97
CA GLY A 885 -8.57 -8.43 16.04
C GLY A 885 -8.24 -9.18 17.32
N ASN A 886 -7.05 -9.76 17.45
CA ASN A 886 -6.63 -10.49 18.65
C ASN A 886 -5.99 -9.60 19.73
N HIS A 887 -5.88 -8.29 19.51
CA HIS A 887 -5.02 -7.40 20.30
C HIS A 887 -5.76 -6.33 21.11
#